data_AF-A0A9P7XAY0-F1
#
_entry.id   AF-A0A9P7XAY0-F1
#
_cell.length_a   1.000
_cell.length_b   1.000
_cell.length_c   1.000
_cell.angle_alpha   90.00
_cell.angle_beta   90.00
_cell.angle_gamma   90.00
#
_symmetry.space_group_name_H-M   'P 1'
#
loop_
_entity.id
_entity.type
_entity.pdbx_description
1 polymer ?
#
loop_
_entity_poly.entity_id
_entity_poly.type
_entity_poly.pdbx_seq_one_letter_code
_entity_poly.pdbx_strand_id
1 'polypeptide(L)'
;MSSATTAVVQVALCASSILVDQGFRSGTNDDPTHAQVIKISKSVDPVPIILQHANPSSLTSVTLSSTDSLIHLLPSIPSFASSPIVIHVAYNDLADALSLRSAIPYIIHSSSAQQAYDHALLASRLAVSAKTLVLHAFSGHQTAPKAHHVTESQIKSFIRVSDQSAPHLNGSTVDHATPTSTYNNAARETAELLGRPLSPASYSGASQPAVVLVTLGEASAVQGALGPHESVGVLDLTLVRPFPMSYLLQHIPPTATTVLVLEQVYKRATKWSPLFLEVTSALAQSPVKVVSGTLGHVQPNQASEEILRLLQASETASSQTHLTFGHIPVTANGLHHSAVHVPAHESSYTKLLHHLFGNRLDVVNDPSLVKTLGEVATRPEYALGRIRTLDQERAELEERVRELLEAELHGYASQKELHDALAKWLTNKNDENVSRSAGNNIVHILEAGPPDHPSVLPILANRKHFPIMSRWIIGSDSWSYDLGASGLHHLISSSTDVNILLLDNIPYTARNAADPSKRKKDAGLYAMNHGDAYVGSIAVYSSYSQSLHALMEADKHRGASVILAYLPYLSEEDSALTVLKETKLAVDAGYWPLYRWNPTNPDGSQFQLESEALKADLQEFLDRQNHLSQLVRSQPDMAKELVSSLGTQIQEARREKAKQTYENLLSAMEGPPLLILYASDGGNAEKIAKRLIGRAKVRGLAARASTMDSFPLEELKLEEHVAFITSTAGQGEPPQNGRETFRAFTAFVSKGEKPFEGTPVKFAVFGMGDSHYWPRPEDAGYYNKPGKDLDARMEALGAERMAPLGLGDDQDPDGPQTGYKLWEPQLWKALGVDGIEVLEAEPEPITNEHIKIASNFLRGTIVEGLKDTSTGALAPSDGQLTKFHGIYQQDDRDIRDERQDAGLEPAYSFMIRCRLPGGVCTPQQWLAIDRIADERGNGTFKLTTRQTFQFHGIIKKHLKPSIQAINKGLMDTIAACGDVNRTVLCSALPTLSHLHTEVAAFAKRLSEHLLPRMTAYHEIWLDKKMVAGDAVKEFEPLYGPYYLPRKFKIAVAVPPTNDVDVFTNDVGFIAITDDQKKLIGFNVTAGGGMGVTHSNKKTYPRTADVLGFCPADQGHKVAEAIMLTQRDNGNRAEYVNNQLCNP
;
A
#
# COMPACT_ATOMS: atom_id res chain seq x y z
N MET A 1 -2.64 13.42 27.49
CA MET A 1 -2.24 14.67 26.80
C MET A 1 -2.38 15.83 27.77
N SER A 2 -1.47 16.81 27.72
CA SER A 2 -1.63 18.06 28.49
C SER A 2 -2.81 18.87 27.95
N SER A 3 -3.33 19.81 28.74
CA SER A 3 -4.51 20.61 28.34
C SER A 3 -4.21 21.53 27.15
N ALA A 4 -2.97 22.05 27.06
CA ALA A 4 -2.50 22.85 25.92
C ALA A 4 -2.44 22.04 24.62
N THR A 5 -1.92 20.80 24.68
CA THR A 5 -1.90 19.89 23.53
C THR A 5 -3.30 19.63 22.99
N THR A 6 -4.25 19.31 23.87
CA THR A 6 -5.64 19.05 23.46
C THR A 6 -6.26 20.27 22.79
N ALA A 7 -6.00 21.46 23.32
CA ALA A 7 -6.50 22.71 22.78
C ALA A 7 -5.97 23.01 21.35
N VAL A 8 -4.68 22.77 21.11
CA VAL A 8 -4.07 22.95 19.78
C VAL A 8 -4.60 21.93 18.78
N VAL A 9 -4.67 20.64 19.18
CA VAL A 9 -5.17 19.57 18.30
C VAL A 9 -6.62 19.83 17.87
N GLN A 10 -7.46 20.35 18.76
CA GLN A 10 -8.85 20.69 18.44
C GLN A 10 -8.97 21.74 17.32
N VAL A 11 -8.11 22.77 17.32
CA VAL A 11 -8.07 23.76 16.24
C VAL A 11 -7.48 23.15 14.97
N ALA A 12 -6.40 22.37 15.10
CA ALA A 12 -5.72 21.72 13.97
C ALA A 12 -6.65 20.75 13.21
N LEU A 13 -7.56 20.05 13.90
CA LEU A 13 -8.55 19.15 13.29
C LEU A 13 -9.59 19.88 12.41
N CYS A 14 -9.72 21.20 12.55
CA CYS A 14 -10.61 22.02 11.72
C CYS A 14 -9.96 22.46 10.40
N ALA A 15 -8.67 22.19 10.19
CA ALA A 15 -7.95 22.44 8.94
C ALA A 15 -8.38 21.46 7.83
N SER A 16 -7.93 21.65 6.58
CA SER A 16 -8.24 20.70 5.49
C SER A 16 -7.44 19.40 5.60
N SER A 17 -6.22 19.48 6.12
CA SER A 17 -5.33 18.34 6.30
C SER A 17 -4.53 18.54 7.58
N ILE A 18 -4.39 17.46 8.37
CA ILE A 18 -3.64 17.49 9.62
C ILE A 18 -2.54 16.42 9.61
N LEU A 19 -1.33 16.86 9.91
CA LEU A 19 -0.12 16.05 10.00
C LEU A 19 0.30 16.00 11.47
N VAL A 20 0.35 14.82 12.07
CA VAL A 20 0.54 14.67 13.52
C VAL A 20 1.63 13.63 13.82
N ASP A 21 2.59 13.93 14.68
CA ASP A 21 3.60 12.95 15.08
C ASP A 21 3.05 11.85 16.02
N GLN A 22 3.74 10.71 16.10
CA GLN A 22 3.35 9.58 16.98
C GLN A 22 3.30 9.91 18.48
N GLY A 23 3.80 11.07 18.92
CA GLY A 23 3.70 11.53 20.31
C GLY A 23 2.28 11.95 20.70
N PHE A 24 1.39 12.17 19.73
CA PHE A 24 -0.01 12.52 19.97
C PHE A 24 -0.94 11.34 19.67
N ARG A 25 -1.47 10.70 20.73
CA ARG A 25 -2.60 9.76 20.63
C ARG A 25 -3.91 10.52 20.34
N SER A 26 -4.29 10.67 19.08
CA SER A 26 -5.65 11.14 18.74
C SER A 26 -6.68 10.10 19.19
N GLY A 27 -7.50 10.42 20.18
CA GLY A 27 -8.63 9.59 20.63
C GLY A 27 -9.86 9.68 19.73
N THR A 28 -9.71 10.02 18.45
CA THR A 28 -10.83 10.26 17.52
C THR A 28 -10.81 9.18 16.46
N ASN A 29 -11.76 8.25 16.59
CA ASN A 29 -12.15 7.28 15.56
C ASN A 29 -12.62 7.98 14.28
N ASP A 30 -12.52 7.24 13.17
CA ASP A 30 -12.94 7.57 11.82
C ASP A 30 -14.35 8.19 11.73
N ASP A 31 -14.42 9.52 11.78
CA ASP A 31 -15.62 10.28 11.40
C ASP A 31 -15.33 10.99 10.06
N PRO A 32 -16.06 10.69 8.96
CA PRO A 32 -15.82 11.25 7.63
C PRO A 32 -16.03 12.78 7.53
N THR A 33 -16.45 13.44 8.61
CA THR A 33 -16.60 14.89 8.73
C THR A 33 -15.33 15.63 9.20
N HIS A 34 -14.27 14.90 9.56
CA HIS A 34 -13.00 15.42 10.08
C HIS A 34 -11.88 15.47 9.02
N ALA A 35 -10.87 16.33 9.26
CA ALA A 35 -9.69 16.44 8.42
C ALA A 35 -8.95 15.10 8.26
N GLN A 36 -8.34 14.86 7.10
CA GLN A 36 -7.49 13.68 6.90
C GLN A 36 -6.29 13.74 7.86
N VAL A 37 -6.25 12.82 8.85
CA VAL A 37 -5.16 12.70 9.83
C VAL A 37 -4.04 11.84 9.25
N ILE A 38 -2.86 12.42 9.09
CA ILE A 38 -1.67 11.75 8.58
C ILE A 38 -0.65 11.65 9.71
N LYS A 39 -0.31 10.43 10.09
CA LYS A 39 0.68 10.18 11.16
C LYS A 39 2.10 10.30 10.62
N ILE A 40 2.93 11.11 11.28
CA ILE A 40 4.36 11.26 11.01
C ILE A 40 5.15 10.47 12.06
N SER A 41 6.13 9.67 11.63
CA SER A 41 7.06 9.02 12.58
C SER A 41 8.07 10.03 13.11
N LYS A 42 8.37 9.99 14.42
CA LYS A 42 9.42 10.84 15.03
C LYS A 42 10.81 10.63 14.43
N SER A 43 11.04 9.47 13.80
CA SER A 43 12.32 9.09 13.19
C SER A 43 12.49 9.55 11.74
N VAL A 44 11.45 10.11 11.12
CA VAL A 44 11.44 10.47 9.69
C VAL A 44 11.39 11.98 9.55
N ASP A 45 12.10 12.52 8.55
CA ASP A 45 12.02 13.94 8.20
C ASP A 45 10.55 14.31 7.86
N PRO A 46 9.91 15.26 8.58
CA PRO A 46 8.53 15.64 8.29
C PRO A 46 8.39 16.40 6.96
N VAL A 47 9.47 16.99 6.42
CA VAL A 47 9.43 17.88 5.25
C VAL A 47 8.79 17.27 4.01
N PRO A 48 9.17 16.06 3.54
CA PRO A 48 8.60 15.49 2.32
C PRO A 48 7.10 15.24 2.46
N ILE A 49 6.66 14.83 3.65
CA ILE A 49 5.24 14.57 3.96
C ILE A 49 4.46 15.89 3.97
N ILE A 50 5.03 16.95 4.55
CA ILE A 50 4.43 18.29 4.52
C ILE A 50 4.31 18.76 3.06
N LEU A 51 5.34 18.61 2.23
CA LEU A 51 5.28 19.02 0.81
C LEU A 51 4.25 18.23 0.01
N GLN A 52 4.11 16.93 0.26
CA GLN A 52 3.14 16.08 -0.42
C GLN A 52 1.68 16.48 -0.12
N HIS A 53 1.42 16.98 1.09
CA HIS A 53 0.08 17.28 1.58
C HIS A 53 -0.21 18.78 1.74
N ALA A 54 0.77 19.66 1.48
CA ALA A 54 0.58 21.09 1.46
C ALA A 54 -0.28 21.48 0.24
N ASN A 55 -1.41 22.12 0.49
CA ASN A 55 -2.29 22.62 -0.57
C ASN A 55 -2.26 24.16 -0.60
N PRO A 56 -1.92 24.80 -1.73
CA PRO A 56 -1.96 26.26 -1.84
C PRO A 56 -3.36 26.88 -1.59
N SER A 57 -4.43 26.10 -1.77
CA SER A 57 -5.82 26.59 -1.62
C SER A 57 -6.44 26.34 -0.25
N SER A 58 -5.77 25.61 0.66
CA SER A 58 -6.39 25.23 1.93
C SER A 58 -5.36 25.03 3.04
N LEU A 59 -5.75 25.33 4.29
CA LEU A 59 -4.86 25.29 5.44
C LEU A 59 -4.34 23.87 5.72
N THR A 60 -3.02 23.71 5.74
CA THR A 60 -2.35 22.50 6.22
C THR A 60 -1.82 22.74 7.63
N SER A 61 -2.27 21.95 8.60
CA SER A 61 -1.81 22.02 9.99
C SER A 61 -0.85 20.88 10.31
N VAL A 62 0.29 21.19 10.91
CA VAL A 62 1.31 20.21 11.33
C VAL A 62 1.49 20.33 12.85
N THR A 63 1.41 19.22 13.58
CA THR A 63 1.56 19.21 15.04
C THR A 63 2.69 18.26 15.47
N LEU A 64 3.72 18.82 16.09
CA LEU A 64 4.95 18.15 16.51
C LEU A 64 5.10 18.18 18.06
N SER A 65 5.50 17.04 18.63
CA SER A 65 5.64 16.84 20.08
C SER A 65 7.02 17.22 20.61
N SER A 66 7.98 17.47 19.73
CA SER A 66 9.32 17.97 20.04
C SER A 66 9.78 18.99 18.99
N THR A 67 10.70 19.87 19.38
CA THR A 67 11.36 20.85 18.52
C THR A 67 12.50 20.27 17.70
N ASP A 68 12.99 19.06 17.99
CA ASP A 68 14.20 18.50 17.37
C ASP A 68 14.07 18.34 15.83
N SER A 69 12.85 18.18 15.32
CA SER A 69 12.58 18.04 13.89
C SER A 69 12.48 19.38 13.14
N LEU A 70 12.44 20.51 13.85
CA LEU A 70 12.24 21.83 13.24
C LEU A 70 13.41 22.26 12.35
N ILE A 71 14.63 21.88 12.70
CA ILE A 71 15.82 22.29 11.95
C ILE A 71 15.85 21.69 10.54
N HIS A 72 15.23 20.53 10.34
CA HIS A 72 15.09 19.90 9.03
C HIS A 72 14.24 20.73 8.06
N LEU A 73 13.39 21.64 8.56
CA LEU A 73 12.58 22.52 7.73
C LEU A 73 13.43 23.56 6.98
N LEU A 74 14.57 23.98 7.53
CA LEU A 74 15.37 25.12 7.03
C LEU A 74 15.60 25.11 5.51
N PRO A 75 16.07 24.01 4.89
CA PRO A 75 16.34 23.99 3.44
C PRO A 75 15.07 24.12 2.59
N SER A 76 13.92 23.75 3.14
CA SER A 76 12.65 23.61 2.43
C SER A 76 11.65 24.71 2.72
N ILE A 77 11.98 25.65 3.62
CA ILE A 77 11.15 26.84 3.90
C ILE A 77 10.78 27.61 2.62
N PRO A 78 11.67 27.82 1.63
CA PRO A 78 11.29 28.48 0.37
C PRO A 78 10.15 27.76 -0.37
N SER A 79 10.10 26.43 -0.30
CA SER A 79 9.03 25.61 -0.91
C SER A 79 7.69 25.76 -0.20
N PHE A 80 7.68 26.27 1.05
CA PHE A 80 6.48 26.54 1.84
C PHE A 80 5.99 27.99 1.71
N ALA A 81 6.75 28.88 1.06
CA ALA A 81 6.53 30.33 1.11
C ALA A 81 5.18 30.80 0.53
N SER A 82 4.53 30.00 -0.31
CA SER A 82 3.25 30.33 -0.96
C SER A 82 2.07 29.45 -0.50
N SER A 83 2.26 28.67 0.56
CA SER A 83 1.25 27.73 1.05
C SER A 83 0.82 28.11 2.48
N PRO A 84 -0.49 28.13 2.77
CA PRO A 84 -0.99 28.42 4.11
C PRO A 84 -0.71 27.21 5.03
N ILE A 85 0.42 27.26 5.73
CA ILE A 85 0.89 26.17 6.60
C ILE A 85 1.06 26.69 8.02
N VAL A 86 0.57 25.93 9.01
CA VAL A 86 0.85 26.20 10.42
C VAL A 86 1.58 25.01 11.02
N ILE A 87 2.74 25.28 11.64
CA ILE A 87 3.49 24.29 12.42
C ILE A 87 3.31 24.59 13.90
N HIS A 88 2.57 23.73 14.58
CA HIS A 88 2.40 23.71 16.01
C HIS A 88 3.48 22.82 16.64
N VAL A 89 4.26 23.35 17.58
CA VAL A 89 5.32 22.59 18.24
C VAL A 89 5.27 22.75 19.76
N ALA A 90 5.25 21.62 20.47
CA ALA A 90 5.44 21.62 21.90
C ALA A 90 6.92 21.89 22.23
N TYR A 91 7.21 22.96 22.97
CA TYR A 91 8.59 23.30 23.34
C TYR A 91 8.91 22.93 24.78
N ASN A 92 10.15 22.49 24.99
CA ASN A 92 10.83 22.47 26.28
C ASN A 92 11.93 23.53 26.33
N ASP A 93 12.53 23.79 25.18
CA ASP A 93 13.56 24.78 24.90
C ASP A 93 13.16 25.50 23.61
N LEU A 94 13.24 26.83 23.59
CA LEU A 94 12.90 27.64 22.42
C LEU A 94 14.06 27.78 21.43
N ALA A 95 15.25 27.24 21.72
CA ALA A 95 16.44 27.35 20.88
C ALA A 95 16.17 27.03 19.39
N ASP A 96 15.55 25.87 19.12
CA ASP A 96 15.31 25.40 17.76
C ASP A 96 14.26 26.26 17.04
N ALA A 97 13.19 26.67 17.73
CA ALA A 97 12.17 27.56 17.17
C ALA A 97 12.75 28.94 16.82
N LEU A 98 13.62 29.49 17.68
CA LEU A 98 14.27 30.78 17.46
C LEU A 98 15.40 30.71 16.41
N SER A 99 15.94 29.52 16.12
CA SER A 99 16.88 29.31 15.03
C SER A 99 16.24 29.60 13.65
N LEU A 100 14.92 29.41 13.52
CA LEU A 100 14.16 29.61 12.29
C LEU A 100 13.70 31.07 12.07
N ARG A 101 13.99 31.98 13.00
CA ARG A 101 13.45 33.37 13.02
C ARG A 101 13.77 34.22 11.80
N SER A 102 14.86 33.92 11.09
CA SER A 102 15.25 34.64 9.88
C SER A 102 14.52 34.14 8.63
N ALA A 103 13.99 32.92 8.66
CA ALA A 103 13.39 32.24 7.53
C ALA A 103 11.85 32.22 7.61
N ILE A 104 11.28 32.23 8.81
CA ILE A 104 9.84 32.20 9.02
C ILE A 104 9.32 33.62 9.34
N PRO A 105 8.35 34.15 8.56
CA PRO A 105 7.86 35.52 8.73
C PRO A 105 7.04 35.72 10.01
N TYR A 106 6.39 34.66 10.51
CA TYR A 106 5.51 34.71 11.66
C TYR A 106 5.85 33.61 12.67
N ILE A 107 6.20 34.02 13.89
CA ILE A 107 6.50 33.11 15.00
C ILE A 107 5.73 33.60 16.24
N ILE A 108 4.84 32.74 16.75
CA ILE A 108 3.98 33.00 17.90
C ILE A 108 4.30 31.97 18.99
N HIS A 109 4.32 32.44 20.23
CA HIS A 109 4.61 31.65 21.41
C HIS A 109 3.42 31.69 22.40
N SER A 110 3.18 30.55 23.06
CA SER A 110 2.12 30.37 24.05
C SER A 110 2.65 29.75 25.33
N SER A 111 2.42 30.43 26.46
CA SER A 111 2.83 30.00 27.80
C SER A 111 1.65 29.49 28.65
N SER A 112 0.43 29.43 28.12
CA SER A 112 -0.73 28.85 28.80
C SER A 112 -1.61 28.01 27.87
N ALA A 113 -2.43 27.11 28.43
CA ALA A 113 -3.40 26.33 27.64
C ALA A 113 -4.43 27.21 26.90
N GLN A 114 -4.84 28.33 27.51
CA GLN A 114 -5.74 29.29 26.87
C GLN A 114 -5.07 30.03 25.71
N GLN A 115 -3.84 30.51 25.92
CA GLN A 115 -3.05 31.12 24.85
C GLN A 115 -2.78 30.13 23.72
N ALA A 116 -2.48 28.86 24.03
CA ALA A 116 -2.25 27.84 23.02
C ALA A 116 -3.47 27.63 22.12
N TYR A 117 -4.68 27.67 22.68
CA TYR A 117 -5.92 27.65 21.89
C TYR A 117 -6.06 28.91 21.02
N ASP A 118 -5.94 30.09 21.64
CA ASP A 118 -6.19 31.38 20.97
C ASP A 118 -5.16 31.65 19.87
N HIS A 119 -3.89 31.36 20.14
CA HIS A 119 -2.80 31.50 19.19
C HIS A 119 -2.81 30.43 18.10
N ALA A 120 -3.38 29.24 18.34
CA ALA A 120 -3.60 28.28 17.27
C ALA A 120 -4.61 28.81 16.23
N LEU A 121 -5.69 29.47 16.68
CA LEU A 121 -6.65 30.15 15.80
C LEU A 121 -6.02 31.34 15.08
N LEU A 122 -5.25 32.16 15.81
CA LEU A 122 -4.52 33.29 15.22
C LEU A 122 -3.53 32.83 14.15
N ALA A 123 -2.73 31.80 14.44
CA ALA A 123 -1.75 31.24 13.51
C ALA A 123 -2.45 30.68 12.26
N SER A 124 -3.58 29.98 12.44
CA SER A 124 -4.40 29.46 11.34
C SER A 124 -4.93 30.58 10.45
N ARG A 125 -5.49 31.65 11.04
CA ARG A 125 -5.98 32.80 10.28
C ARG A 125 -4.85 33.52 9.56
N LEU A 126 -3.72 33.72 10.23
CA LEU A 126 -2.57 34.40 9.68
C LEU A 126 -1.96 33.62 8.50
N ALA A 127 -1.86 32.29 8.61
CA ALA A 127 -1.37 31.45 7.52
C ALA A 127 -2.27 31.53 6.28
N VAL A 128 -3.60 31.52 6.46
CA VAL A 128 -4.57 31.66 5.35
C VAL A 128 -4.52 33.06 4.74
N SER A 129 -4.56 34.11 5.56
CA SER A 129 -4.60 35.50 5.09
C SER A 129 -3.30 35.94 4.42
N ALA A 130 -2.15 35.49 4.93
CA ALA A 130 -0.83 35.82 4.37
C ALA A 130 -0.31 34.80 3.35
N LYS A 131 -1.00 33.65 3.18
CA LYS A 131 -0.60 32.52 2.33
C LYS A 131 0.85 32.08 2.55
N THR A 132 1.26 31.96 3.81
CA THR A 132 2.63 31.63 4.20
C THR A 132 2.68 30.69 5.39
N LEU A 133 3.87 30.17 5.65
CA LEU A 133 4.22 29.40 6.85
C LEU A 133 4.17 30.27 8.12
N VAL A 134 3.50 29.75 9.16
CA VAL A 134 3.47 30.29 10.53
C VAL A 134 3.95 29.23 11.52
N LEU A 135 4.87 29.59 12.42
CA LEU A 135 5.31 28.73 13.52
C LEU A 135 4.61 29.13 14.82
N HIS A 136 3.93 28.19 15.47
CA HIS A 136 3.32 28.35 16.78
C HIS A 136 3.98 27.40 17.78
N ALA A 137 4.80 27.94 18.67
CA ALA A 137 5.43 27.20 19.76
C ALA A 137 4.59 27.31 21.05
N PHE A 138 4.26 26.19 21.69
CA PHE A 138 3.44 26.18 22.91
C PHE A 138 4.05 25.29 24.01
N SER A 139 3.78 25.63 25.28
CA SER A 139 4.23 24.81 26.41
C SER A 139 3.49 23.47 26.47
N GLY A 140 4.23 22.36 26.40
CA GLY A 140 3.67 21.00 26.39
C GLY A 140 3.34 20.42 27.78
N HIS A 141 3.83 21.00 28.87
CA HIS A 141 3.85 20.38 30.21
C HIS A 141 2.72 20.79 31.15
N GLN A 142 1.82 21.68 30.72
CA GLN A 142 0.86 22.30 31.63
C GLN A 142 -0.42 21.48 31.83
N THR A 143 -0.76 21.26 33.10
CA THR A 143 -2.01 20.67 33.60
C THR A 143 -3.02 21.76 34.01
N ALA A 144 -3.03 22.87 33.29
CA ALA A 144 -3.89 24.04 33.53
C ALA A 144 -5.37 23.76 33.21
N PRO A 145 -6.34 24.55 33.75
CA PRO A 145 -7.78 24.37 33.49
C PRO A 145 -8.12 24.33 31.99
N LYS A 146 -9.23 23.65 31.66
CA LYS A 146 -9.74 23.54 30.28
C LYS A 146 -9.90 24.94 29.68
N ALA A 147 -9.36 25.16 28.48
CA ALA A 147 -9.50 26.43 27.77
C ALA A 147 -10.98 26.69 27.43
N HIS A 148 -11.35 27.96 27.32
CA HIS A 148 -12.67 28.36 26.82
C HIS A 148 -12.66 28.32 25.29
N HIS A 149 -13.49 27.44 24.73
CA HIS A 149 -13.54 27.14 23.31
C HIS A 149 -14.74 27.80 22.62
N VAL A 150 -14.56 28.19 21.36
CA VAL A 150 -15.66 28.45 20.42
C VAL A 150 -16.07 27.14 19.73
N THR A 151 -17.26 27.11 19.12
CA THR A 151 -17.76 25.89 18.47
C THR A 151 -16.96 25.53 17.22
N GLU A 152 -16.87 24.25 16.88
CA GLU A 152 -16.11 23.76 15.72
C GLU A 152 -16.58 24.37 14.39
N SER A 153 -17.90 24.61 14.24
CA SER A 153 -18.48 25.26 13.07
C SER A 153 -18.00 26.70 12.90
N GLN A 154 -17.84 27.44 14.00
CA GLN A 154 -17.27 28.79 14.01
C GLN A 154 -15.79 28.78 13.64
N ILE A 155 -15.03 27.75 14.03
CA ILE A 155 -13.61 27.60 13.64
C ILE A 155 -13.50 27.32 12.15
N LYS A 156 -14.26 26.34 11.64
CA LYS A 156 -14.27 25.98 10.21
C LYS A 156 -14.69 27.16 9.34
N SER A 157 -15.70 27.94 9.74
CA SER A 157 -16.10 29.14 8.99
C SER A 157 -15.01 30.21 9.03
N PHE A 158 -14.39 30.46 10.18
CA PHE A 158 -13.32 31.44 10.35
C PHE A 158 -12.07 31.13 9.50
N ILE A 159 -11.70 29.84 9.39
CA ILE A 159 -10.55 29.39 8.60
C ILE A 159 -10.85 29.40 7.09
N ARG A 160 -12.08 29.08 6.67
CA ARG A 160 -12.47 28.92 5.25
C ARG A 160 -12.73 30.22 4.48
N VAL A 161 -12.77 31.38 5.14
CA VAL A 161 -12.96 32.67 4.43
C VAL A 161 -11.69 33.02 3.64
N SER A 162 -11.62 32.51 2.42
CA SER A 162 -10.77 33.00 1.34
C SER A 162 -11.70 33.38 0.17
N ASP A 163 -11.62 34.62 -0.29
CA ASP A 163 -12.39 35.22 -1.40
C ASP A 163 -13.82 35.73 -1.12
N GLN A 164 -14.00 36.55 -0.09
CA GLN A 164 -14.91 37.70 -0.23
C GLN A 164 -14.09 38.98 -0.31
N SER A 165 -14.14 39.60 -1.48
CA SER A 165 -13.73 40.97 -1.79
C SER A 165 -13.52 41.84 -0.55
N ALA A 166 -12.26 42.22 -0.29
CA ALA A 166 -12.03 43.47 0.43
C ALA A 166 -12.80 44.57 -0.34
N PRO A 167 -13.67 45.35 0.30
CA PRO A 167 -14.32 46.45 -0.39
C PRO A 167 -13.20 47.37 -0.88
N HIS A 168 -13.16 47.61 -2.20
CA HIS A 168 -12.41 48.72 -2.75
C HIS A 168 -13.01 50.01 -2.20
N LEU A 169 -12.52 50.44 -1.03
CA LEU A 169 -12.63 51.82 -0.59
C LEU A 169 -11.76 52.64 -1.54
N ASN A 170 -12.44 53.29 -2.49
CA ASN A 170 -11.84 54.26 -3.39
C ASN A 170 -11.06 55.30 -2.57
N GLY A 171 -9.74 55.34 -2.78
CA GLY A 171 -8.91 56.47 -2.39
C GLY A 171 -8.12 56.31 -1.09
N SER A 172 -7.15 55.38 -1.08
CA SER A 172 -5.86 55.62 -0.41
C SER A 172 -4.78 54.85 -1.16
N THR A 173 -3.58 55.41 -1.16
CA THR A 173 -2.37 54.82 -1.74
C THR A 173 -2.22 53.36 -1.32
N VAL A 174 -1.96 52.46 -2.27
CA VAL A 174 -1.71 51.05 -1.99
C VAL A 174 -0.37 50.95 -1.24
N ASP A 175 -0.41 51.07 0.08
CA ASP A 175 0.68 50.68 0.94
C ASP A 175 0.84 49.17 0.83
N HIS A 176 2.02 48.70 0.45
CA HIS A 176 2.35 47.28 0.53
C HIS A 176 2.12 46.81 1.97
N ALA A 177 1.19 45.86 2.18
CA ALA A 177 0.89 45.33 3.50
C ALA A 177 2.16 44.76 4.14
N THR A 178 2.62 45.39 5.22
CA THR A 178 3.79 44.93 5.98
C THR A 178 3.42 43.72 6.84
N PRO A 179 4.36 42.82 7.18
CA PRO A 179 4.07 41.67 8.04
C PRO A 179 3.36 42.06 9.34
N THR A 180 3.73 43.19 9.93
CA THR A 180 3.11 43.74 11.14
C THR A 180 1.64 44.13 10.92
N SER A 181 1.31 44.79 9.81
CA SER A 181 -0.08 45.16 9.49
C SER A 181 -0.98 43.94 9.29
N THR A 182 -0.47 42.90 8.62
CA THR A 182 -1.17 41.63 8.43
C THR A 182 -1.40 40.91 9.76
N TYR A 183 -0.40 40.87 10.63
CA TYR A 183 -0.54 40.30 11.98
C TYR A 183 -1.62 41.03 12.79
N ASN A 184 -1.60 42.36 12.80
CA ASN A 184 -2.59 43.16 13.55
C ASN A 184 -4.02 42.92 13.07
N ASN A 185 -4.22 42.80 11.75
CA ASN A 185 -5.53 42.48 11.17
C ASN A 185 -6.00 41.09 11.60
N ALA A 186 -5.14 40.06 11.49
CA ALA A 186 -5.48 38.71 11.92
C ALA A 186 -5.77 38.65 13.43
N ALA A 187 -4.97 39.33 14.26
CA ALA A 187 -5.16 39.41 15.70
C ALA A 187 -6.50 40.07 16.07
N ARG A 188 -6.90 41.14 15.37
CA ARG A 188 -8.20 41.79 15.55
C ARG A 188 -9.36 40.86 15.20
N GLU A 189 -9.30 40.21 14.05
CA GLU A 189 -10.34 39.27 13.61
C GLU A 189 -10.47 38.07 14.56
N THR A 190 -9.34 37.51 15.02
CA THR A 190 -9.36 36.43 16.00
C THR A 190 -9.89 36.91 17.36
N ALA A 191 -9.55 38.12 17.80
CA ALA A 191 -10.07 38.71 19.03
C ALA A 191 -11.59 38.94 18.98
N GLU A 192 -12.12 39.39 17.84
CA GLU A 192 -13.57 39.55 17.60
C GLU A 192 -14.30 38.21 17.71
N LEU A 193 -13.73 37.12 17.16
CA LEU A 193 -14.30 35.78 17.28
C LEU A 193 -14.29 35.26 18.72
N LEU A 194 -13.20 35.48 19.45
CA LEU A 194 -13.00 34.94 20.80
C LEU A 194 -13.65 35.78 21.90
N GLY A 195 -13.99 37.05 21.62
CA GLY A 195 -14.49 38.01 22.61
C GLY A 195 -13.44 38.45 23.63
N ARG A 196 -12.15 38.30 23.33
CA ARG A 196 -11.02 38.68 24.21
C ARG A 196 -9.85 39.25 23.40
N PRO A 197 -9.12 40.26 23.93
CA PRO A 197 -8.04 40.90 23.20
C PRO A 197 -6.83 39.97 23.02
N LEU A 198 -6.20 40.05 21.84
CA LEU A 198 -4.94 39.39 21.53
C LEU A 198 -3.85 40.43 21.33
N SER A 199 -2.96 40.53 22.32
CA SER A 199 -1.82 41.44 22.31
C SER A 199 -0.53 40.68 21.96
N PRO A 200 0.44 41.33 21.27
CA PRO A 200 1.74 40.73 20.94
C PRO A 200 2.66 40.54 22.16
N ALA A 201 2.29 41.15 23.29
CA ALA A 201 2.92 40.97 24.59
C ALA A 201 1.92 41.32 25.70
N SER A 202 2.15 40.81 26.90
CA SER A 202 1.41 41.18 28.10
C SER A 202 2.32 41.95 29.06
N TYR A 203 1.76 42.97 29.70
CA TYR A 203 2.48 43.80 30.67
C TYR A 203 1.90 43.59 32.07
N SER A 204 2.77 43.44 33.06
CA SER A 204 2.40 43.41 34.48
C SER A 204 3.45 44.10 35.35
N GLY A 205 3.07 44.59 36.53
CA GLY A 205 3.96 45.30 37.46
C GLY A 205 3.74 46.81 37.47
N ALA A 206 4.78 47.56 37.86
CA ALA A 206 4.73 49.00 38.09
C ALA A 206 4.36 49.79 36.83
N SER A 207 3.68 50.94 36.94
CA SER A 207 3.39 51.79 35.77
C SER A 207 4.59 52.60 35.29
N GLN A 208 5.57 52.85 36.16
CA GLN A 208 6.85 53.49 35.86
C GLN A 208 8.01 52.67 36.45
N PRO A 209 8.33 51.52 35.87
CA PRO A 209 9.37 50.64 36.40
C PRO A 209 10.77 51.25 36.26
N ALA A 210 11.61 51.04 37.28
CA ALA A 210 13.05 51.27 37.21
C ALA A 210 13.75 50.09 36.49
N VAL A 211 13.25 48.87 36.68
CA VAL A 211 13.76 47.64 36.03
C VAL A 211 12.64 46.99 35.21
N VAL A 212 12.90 46.72 33.94
CA VAL A 212 11.95 45.99 33.07
C VAL A 212 12.50 44.60 32.73
N LEU A 213 11.72 43.57 33.02
CA LEU A 213 11.98 42.19 32.61
C LEU A 213 11.27 41.92 31.29
N VAL A 214 12.01 41.66 30.21
CA VAL A 214 11.44 41.22 28.93
C VAL A 214 11.58 39.70 28.85
N THR A 215 10.46 38.97 28.89
CA THR A 215 10.47 37.51 28.98
C THR A 215 9.96 36.84 27.70
N LEU A 216 10.53 35.68 27.39
CA LEU A 216 10.06 34.78 26.33
C LEU A 216 10.19 33.32 26.77
N GLY A 217 9.05 32.66 26.97
CA GLY A 217 8.95 31.32 27.55
C GLY A 217 7.90 31.26 28.67
N GLU A 218 8.06 30.36 29.63
CA GLU A 218 7.13 30.25 30.76
C GLU A 218 7.40 31.30 31.85
N ALA A 219 6.82 32.50 31.69
CA ALA A 219 7.04 33.63 32.61
C ALA A 219 6.06 33.69 33.81
N SER A 220 5.14 32.74 33.96
CA SER A 220 4.11 32.77 35.02
C SER A 220 4.71 32.81 36.43
N ALA A 221 5.83 32.12 36.65
CA ALA A 221 6.57 32.17 37.92
C ALA A 221 7.20 33.56 38.17
N VAL A 222 7.69 34.24 37.13
CA VAL A 222 8.20 35.61 37.23
C VAL A 222 7.07 36.57 37.60
N GLN A 223 5.95 36.49 36.89
CA GLN A 223 4.78 37.34 37.12
C GLN A 223 4.18 37.15 38.52
N GLY A 224 4.07 35.90 38.99
CA GLY A 224 3.56 35.58 40.32
C GLY A 224 4.49 35.98 41.47
N ALA A 225 5.82 35.94 41.25
CA ALA A 225 6.83 36.32 42.24
C ALA A 225 6.87 37.81 42.55
N LEU A 226 6.42 38.65 41.61
CA LEU A 226 6.59 40.11 41.60
C LEU A 226 5.51 40.92 42.32
N GLY A 227 4.62 40.28 43.08
CA GLY A 227 3.62 40.99 43.89
C GLY A 227 4.21 42.22 44.62
N PRO A 228 3.39 43.23 44.96
CA PRO A 228 3.59 44.65 44.66
C PRO A 228 5.04 45.19 44.80
N HIS A 229 5.98 44.76 43.95
CA HIS A 229 7.28 45.40 43.85
C HIS A 229 7.12 46.66 42.99
N GLU A 230 7.03 47.82 43.64
CA GLU A 230 6.66 49.10 43.03
C GLU A 230 7.66 49.63 41.97
N SER A 231 8.81 48.98 41.77
CA SER A 231 9.87 49.42 40.86
C SER A 231 10.15 48.49 39.67
N VAL A 232 9.41 47.38 39.51
CA VAL A 232 9.67 46.36 38.47
C VAL A 232 8.47 46.18 37.55
N GLY A 233 8.73 46.11 36.25
CA GLY A 233 7.74 45.78 35.21
C GLY A 233 8.14 44.52 34.45
N VAL A 234 7.16 43.71 34.03
CA VAL A 234 7.36 42.53 33.19
C VAL A 234 6.64 42.73 31.89
N LEU A 235 7.37 42.57 30.79
CA LEU A 235 6.87 42.51 29.44
C LEU A 235 7.07 41.10 28.90
N ASP A 236 6.00 40.30 28.93
CA ASP A 236 6.02 38.91 28.48
C ASP A 236 5.57 38.81 27.02
N LEU A 237 6.48 38.41 26.13
CA LEU A 237 6.26 38.40 24.68
C LEU A 237 5.55 37.13 24.23
N THR A 238 4.49 37.30 23.45
CA THR A 238 3.80 36.20 22.74
C THR A 238 4.11 36.22 21.25
N LEU A 239 4.41 37.38 20.67
CA LEU A 239 4.84 37.52 19.28
C LEU A 239 6.35 37.65 19.19
N VAL A 240 7.00 36.69 18.53
CA VAL A 240 8.45 36.71 18.26
C VAL A 240 8.73 37.34 16.90
N ARG A 241 7.94 36.98 15.87
CA ARG A 241 8.04 37.55 14.52
C ARG A 241 6.65 37.87 13.96
N PRO A 242 6.43 39.07 13.38
CA PRO A 242 7.34 40.22 13.35
C PRO A 242 7.59 40.77 14.77
N PHE A 243 8.80 41.27 15.05
CA PHE A 243 9.17 41.73 16.39
C PHE A 243 8.36 42.99 16.78
N PRO A 244 7.64 43.00 17.92
CA PRO A 244 6.70 44.07 18.29
C PRO A 244 7.39 45.30 18.88
N MET A 245 8.27 45.93 18.09
CA MET A 245 9.13 47.04 18.52
C MET A 245 8.35 48.23 19.12
N SER A 246 7.26 48.66 18.47
CA SER A 246 6.45 49.78 18.97
C SER A 246 5.80 49.50 20.32
N TYR A 247 5.35 48.25 20.54
CA TYR A 247 4.76 47.83 21.81
C TYR A 247 5.82 47.81 22.91
N LEU A 248 7.02 47.32 22.61
CA LEU A 248 8.15 47.33 23.53
C LEU A 248 8.53 48.76 23.94
N LEU A 249 8.70 49.66 22.99
CA LEU A 249 9.08 51.06 23.27
C LEU A 249 8.00 51.82 24.06
N GLN A 250 6.72 51.47 23.89
CA GLN A 250 5.63 52.06 24.67
C GLN A 250 5.66 51.66 26.15
N HIS A 251 6.14 50.46 26.47
CA HIS A 251 6.11 49.90 27.83
C HIS A 251 7.45 49.94 28.56
N ILE A 252 8.53 50.34 27.87
CA ILE A 252 9.83 50.64 28.49
C ILE A 252 9.95 52.16 28.62
N PRO A 253 9.66 52.75 29.80
CA PRO A 253 9.72 54.19 29.95
C PRO A 253 11.17 54.70 29.85
N PRO A 254 11.40 55.95 29.42
CA PRO A 254 12.74 56.55 29.42
C PRO A 254 13.41 56.60 30.80
N THR A 255 12.64 56.45 31.87
CA THR A 255 13.10 56.41 33.27
C THR A 255 13.64 55.05 33.70
N ALA A 256 13.47 54.00 32.89
CA ALA A 256 14.01 52.68 33.19
C ALA A 256 15.54 52.72 33.18
N THR A 257 16.17 52.18 34.22
CA THR A 257 17.64 52.12 34.35
C THR A 257 18.19 50.82 33.78
N THR A 258 17.45 49.71 33.91
CA THR A 258 17.88 48.38 33.49
C THR A 258 16.76 47.61 32.78
N VAL A 259 17.11 46.93 31.68
CA VAL A 259 16.26 45.97 30.98
C VAL A 259 16.92 44.59 31.06
N LEU A 260 16.23 43.63 31.68
CA LEU A 260 16.66 42.23 31.80
C LEU A 260 15.91 41.39 30.77
N VAL A 261 16.62 40.82 29.81
CA VAL A 261 16.02 39.94 28.79
C VAL A 261 16.18 38.49 29.22
N LEU A 262 15.07 37.82 29.53
CA LEU A 262 15.04 36.43 29.98
C LEU A 262 14.41 35.51 28.93
N GLU A 263 15.20 34.58 28.40
CA GLU A 263 14.75 33.63 27.38
C GLU A 263 14.84 32.18 27.87
N GLN A 264 13.82 31.37 27.59
CA GLN A 264 13.83 29.92 27.87
C GLN A 264 14.63 29.19 26.77
N VAL A 265 15.91 29.51 26.70
CA VAL A 265 16.89 28.97 25.75
C VAL A 265 18.02 28.31 26.53
N TYR A 266 18.11 26.99 26.45
CA TYR A 266 19.12 26.23 27.16
C TYR A 266 20.26 25.78 26.22
N LYS A 267 19.92 25.28 25.03
CA LYS A 267 20.86 24.97 23.95
C LYS A 267 21.34 26.25 23.27
N ARG A 268 22.51 26.78 23.67
CA ARG A 268 23.07 27.99 23.05
C ARG A 268 23.99 27.68 21.89
N ALA A 269 23.53 28.00 20.68
CA ALA A 269 24.37 27.98 19.47
C ALA A 269 25.22 29.25 19.30
N THR A 270 24.87 30.35 19.99
CA THR A 270 25.53 31.65 19.85
C THR A 270 25.78 32.28 21.22
N LYS A 271 26.75 33.21 21.27
CA LYS A 271 27.13 33.92 22.50
C LYS A 271 25.97 34.71 23.12
N TRP A 272 25.16 35.33 22.26
CA TRP A 272 24.04 36.19 22.64
C TRP A 272 22.73 35.63 22.09
N SER A 273 21.68 35.69 22.89
CA SER A 273 20.41 35.09 22.54
C SER A 273 19.61 35.97 21.56
N PRO A 274 18.72 35.38 20.73
CA PRO A 274 18.02 36.10 19.68
C PRO A 274 17.19 37.30 20.15
N LEU A 275 16.40 37.15 21.21
CA LEU A 275 15.56 38.25 21.70
C LEU A 275 16.42 39.34 22.36
N PHE A 276 17.51 38.98 23.06
CA PHE A 276 18.47 39.97 23.55
C PHE A 276 18.98 40.88 22.43
N LEU A 277 19.36 40.32 21.29
CA LEU A 277 19.82 41.12 20.14
C LEU A 277 18.73 42.05 19.58
N GLU A 278 17.48 41.60 19.50
CA GLU A 278 16.34 42.42 19.04
C GLU A 278 16.05 43.57 20.02
N VAL A 279 16.05 43.29 21.33
CA VAL A 279 15.81 44.29 22.37
C VAL A 279 16.94 45.31 22.44
N THR A 280 18.20 44.86 22.39
CA THR A 280 19.37 45.76 22.34
C THR A 280 19.34 46.63 21.08
N SER A 281 18.99 46.07 19.93
CA SER A 281 18.83 46.84 18.68
C SER A 281 17.72 47.89 18.81
N ALA A 282 16.57 47.52 19.38
CA ALA A 282 15.45 48.43 19.57
C ALA A 282 15.74 49.57 20.55
N LEU A 283 16.60 49.32 21.54
CA LEU A 283 17.00 50.28 22.57
C LEU A 283 18.36 50.91 22.30
N ALA A 284 18.92 50.79 21.09
CA ALA A 284 20.26 51.28 20.78
C ALA A 284 20.43 52.80 20.99
N GLN A 285 19.34 53.57 20.92
CA GLN A 285 19.31 55.02 21.18
C GLN A 285 18.93 55.38 22.61
N SER A 286 18.63 54.41 23.46
CA SER A 286 18.27 54.59 24.88
C SER A 286 19.52 54.43 25.76
N PRO A 287 19.70 55.25 26.81
CA PRO A 287 20.79 55.09 27.77
C PRO A 287 20.60 53.90 28.73
N VAL A 288 19.52 53.11 28.56
CA VAL A 288 19.17 52.00 29.45
C VAL A 288 20.15 50.84 29.33
N LYS A 289 20.53 50.25 30.47
CA LYS A 289 21.42 49.09 30.53
C LYS A 289 20.64 47.83 30.16
N VAL A 290 21.01 47.13 29.08
CA VAL A 290 20.41 45.85 28.71
C VAL A 290 21.30 44.69 29.18
N VAL A 291 20.70 43.71 29.85
CA VAL A 291 21.39 42.54 30.41
C VAL A 291 20.69 41.26 29.92
N SER A 292 21.49 40.30 29.47
CA SER A 292 21.01 39.00 28.97
C SER A 292 20.84 38.00 30.11
N GLY A 293 19.81 37.15 30.04
CA GLY A 293 19.58 36.09 31.02
C GLY A 293 18.80 34.90 30.48
N THR A 294 18.91 33.77 31.19
CA THR A 294 18.17 32.53 30.89
C THR A 294 16.99 32.40 31.84
N LEU A 295 15.81 32.13 31.27
CA LEU A 295 14.60 31.78 31.99
C LEU A 295 14.61 30.26 32.23
N GLY A 296 14.90 29.85 33.46
CA GLY A 296 14.83 28.47 33.93
C GLY A 296 13.51 28.14 34.62
N HIS A 297 13.39 26.91 35.12
CA HIS A 297 12.21 26.49 35.88
C HIS A 297 12.33 26.92 37.34
N VAL A 298 11.25 27.46 37.88
CA VAL A 298 11.17 27.90 39.28
C VAL A 298 9.93 27.31 39.91
N GLN A 299 10.08 26.72 41.09
CA GLN A 299 8.93 26.31 41.88
C GLN A 299 8.21 27.54 42.45
N PRO A 300 6.87 27.60 42.44
CA PRO A 300 6.13 28.79 42.87
C PRO A 300 6.49 29.30 44.28
N ASN A 301 6.86 28.40 45.20
CA ASN A 301 7.28 28.72 46.57
C ASN A 301 8.67 29.38 46.68
N GLN A 302 9.53 29.27 45.66
CA GLN A 302 10.88 29.83 45.63
C GLN A 302 10.98 31.07 44.73
N ALA A 303 9.91 31.40 44.00
CA ALA A 303 9.95 32.40 42.94
C ALA A 303 10.25 33.83 43.45
N SER A 304 9.71 34.20 44.61
CA SER A 304 9.98 35.50 45.24
C SER A 304 11.42 35.65 45.76
N GLU A 305 12.09 34.57 46.17
CA GLU A 305 13.49 34.65 46.59
C GLU A 305 14.43 34.76 45.38
N GLU A 306 14.16 33.96 44.33
CA GLU A 306 14.93 33.98 43.09
C GLU A 306 14.83 35.33 42.35
N ILE A 307 13.65 35.96 42.33
CA ILE A 307 13.52 37.26 41.66
C ILE A 307 14.34 38.34 42.37
N LEU A 308 14.40 38.32 43.71
CA LEU A 308 15.22 39.26 44.48
C LEU A 308 16.73 39.05 44.21
N ARG A 309 17.17 37.79 44.15
CA ARG A 309 18.57 37.47 43.78
C ARG A 309 18.90 37.94 42.37
N LEU A 310 18.00 37.74 41.42
CA LEU A 310 18.18 38.20 40.05
C LEU A 310 18.31 39.72 39.99
N LEU A 311 17.44 40.45 40.69
CA LEU A 311 17.47 41.92 40.74
C LEU A 311 18.77 42.43 41.38
N GLN A 312 19.21 41.87 42.51
CA GLN A 312 20.49 42.21 43.13
C GLN A 312 21.69 41.92 42.22
N ALA A 313 21.68 40.78 41.52
CA ALA A 313 22.72 40.44 40.55
C ALA A 313 22.73 41.42 39.36
N SER A 314 21.56 41.92 38.94
CA SER A 314 21.44 42.86 37.83
C SER A 314 22.05 44.24 38.11
N GLU A 315 22.07 44.68 39.37
CA GLU A 315 22.67 45.96 39.77
C GLU A 315 24.19 45.95 39.52
N THR A 316 24.84 44.85 39.87
CA THR A 316 26.31 44.67 39.76
C THR A 316 26.76 44.08 38.42
N ALA A 317 25.84 43.52 37.63
CA ALA A 317 26.13 42.93 36.32
C ALA A 317 26.72 43.95 35.33
N SER A 318 27.68 43.55 34.50
CA SER A 318 28.04 44.33 33.30
C SER A 318 27.07 43.99 32.16
N SER A 319 27.08 44.76 31.07
CA SER A 319 26.33 44.38 29.85
C SER A 319 26.83 43.06 29.22
N GLN A 320 27.99 42.56 29.63
CA GLN A 320 28.52 41.27 29.20
C GLN A 320 28.13 40.09 30.10
N THR A 321 27.52 40.37 31.26
CA THR A 321 27.16 39.35 32.25
C THR A 321 25.87 38.65 31.81
N HIS A 322 25.88 37.32 31.80
CA HIS A 322 24.68 36.52 31.52
C HIS A 322 24.11 35.95 32.81
N LEU A 323 22.87 36.33 33.13
CA LEU A 323 22.20 35.93 34.37
C LEU A 323 21.31 34.69 34.17
N THR A 324 20.90 34.05 35.26
CA THR A 324 19.97 32.92 35.22
C THR A 324 18.89 33.14 36.26
N PHE A 325 17.64 32.98 35.87
CA PHE A 325 16.49 32.97 36.77
C PHE A 325 16.02 31.52 36.94
N GLY A 326 16.13 30.98 38.15
CA GLY A 326 15.71 29.61 38.43
C GLY A 326 16.70 28.52 38.03
N HIS A 327 16.22 27.27 38.07
CA HIS A 327 17.03 26.10 37.80
C HIS A 327 16.93 25.70 36.31
N ILE A 328 18.09 25.60 35.65
CA ILE A 328 18.16 25.06 34.29
C ILE A 328 18.02 23.54 34.39
N PRO A 329 17.01 22.91 33.77
CA PRO A 329 16.78 21.48 33.90
C PRO A 329 18.04 20.72 33.44
N VAL A 330 18.45 19.68 34.20
CA VAL A 330 19.69 18.91 33.94
C VAL A 330 19.72 18.31 32.53
N THR A 331 18.54 18.08 31.96
CA THR A 331 18.33 17.60 30.59
C THR A 331 18.74 18.60 29.49
N ALA A 332 19.04 19.85 29.83
CA ALA A 332 19.61 20.84 28.91
C ALA A 332 21.05 20.54 28.47
N ASN A 333 21.82 19.77 29.25
CA ASN A 333 23.22 19.45 28.97
C ASN A 333 23.48 18.00 28.54
N GLY A 334 22.44 17.20 28.29
CA GLY A 334 22.63 15.84 27.80
C GLY A 334 21.38 14.98 27.89
N LEU A 335 21.01 14.41 26.74
CA LEU A 335 20.28 13.17 26.53
C LEU A 335 19.24 12.80 27.61
N HIS A 336 17.96 13.07 27.34
CA HIS A 336 16.89 12.35 28.03
C HIS A 336 17.05 10.84 27.78
N HIS A 337 17.45 10.10 28.80
CA HIS A 337 17.32 8.65 28.81
C HIS A 337 15.90 8.30 29.23
N SER A 338 14.96 8.39 28.29
CA SER A 338 13.79 7.53 28.41
C SER A 338 14.30 6.09 28.29
N ALA A 339 13.93 5.21 29.21
CA ALA A 339 14.24 3.80 29.04
C ALA A 339 13.64 3.37 27.70
N VAL A 340 14.47 2.99 26.73
CA VAL A 340 13.98 2.63 25.40
C VAL A 340 13.16 1.37 25.54
N HIS A 341 11.86 1.52 25.36
CA HIS A 341 10.90 0.43 25.46
C HIS A 341 10.88 -0.30 24.12
N VAL A 342 11.35 -1.55 24.11
CA VAL A 342 11.22 -2.45 22.97
C VAL A 342 9.94 -3.26 23.17
N PRO A 343 8.97 -3.21 22.23
CA PRO A 343 7.73 -3.96 22.36
C PRO A 343 7.97 -5.44 22.59
N ALA A 344 7.17 -6.06 23.48
CA ALA A 344 7.37 -7.45 23.88
C ALA A 344 7.34 -8.44 22.71
N HIS A 345 6.48 -8.22 21.71
CA HIS A 345 6.36 -9.07 20.53
C HIS A 345 7.59 -9.00 19.60
N GLU A 346 8.22 -7.84 19.48
CA GLU A 346 9.43 -7.67 18.65
C GLU A 346 10.59 -8.51 19.18
N SER A 347 10.55 -8.89 20.47
CA SER A 347 11.53 -9.80 21.07
C SER A 347 11.59 -11.17 20.39
N SER A 348 10.57 -11.59 19.64
CA SER A 348 10.56 -12.88 18.94
C SER A 348 11.68 -12.98 17.89
N TYR A 349 11.92 -11.91 17.13
CA TYR A 349 13.00 -11.90 16.13
C TYR A 349 14.37 -11.61 16.76
N THR A 350 14.46 -10.77 17.79
CA THR A 350 15.75 -10.54 18.46
C THR A 350 16.22 -11.79 19.21
N LYS A 351 15.32 -12.53 19.86
CA LYS A 351 15.64 -13.85 20.46
C LYS A 351 16.12 -14.85 19.41
N LEU A 352 15.52 -14.85 18.22
CA LEU A 352 15.98 -15.68 17.10
C LEU A 352 17.41 -15.34 16.67
N LEU A 353 17.71 -14.05 16.51
CA LEU A 353 19.06 -13.58 16.20
C LEU A 353 20.05 -13.98 17.29
N HIS A 354 19.71 -13.80 18.57
CA HIS A 354 20.55 -14.23 19.68
C HIS A 354 20.75 -15.76 19.71
N HIS A 355 19.75 -16.55 19.34
CA HIS A 355 19.87 -18.00 19.27
C HIS A 355 20.79 -18.44 18.13
N LEU A 356 20.66 -17.82 16.95
CA LEU A 356 21.47 -18.15 15.77
C LEU A 356 22.92 -17.68 15.90
N PHE A 357 23.13 -16.48 16.43
CA PHE A 357 24.40 -15.79 16.36
C PHE A 357 25.06 -15.61 17.72
N GLY A 358 24.35 -15.72 18.84
CA GLY A 358 24.95 -15.68 20.19
C GLY A 358 25.99 -14.57 20.36
N ASN A 359 27.24 -14.97 20.61
CA ASN A 359 28.38 -14.06 20.86
C ASN A 359 28.93 -13.36 19.60
N ARG A 360 28.50 -13.72 18.38
CA ARG A 360 28.83 -12.99 17.13
C ARG A 360 27.81 -11.92 16.77
N LEU A 361 26.64 -11.86 17.43
CA LEU A 361 25.62 -10.85 17.11
C LEU A 361 26.08 -9.46 17.53
N ASP A 362 26.08 -8.51 16.60
CA ASP A 362 26.23 -7.07 16.85
C ASP A 362 25.03 -6.33 16.26
N VAL A 363 24.13 -5.87 17.13
CA VAL A 363 23.03 -4.99 16.72
C VAL A 363 23.56 -3.56 16.73
N VAL A 364 23.80 -3.02 15.52
CA VAL A 364 24.52 -1.76 15.33
C VAL A 364 23.75 -0.57 15.90
N ASN A 365 22.42 -0.65 15.89
CA ASN A 365 21.51 0.38 16.38
C ASN A 365 20.78 -0.05 17.65
N ASP A 366 21.47 -0.81 18.52
CA ASP A 366 20.90 -1.35 19.76
C ASP A 366 20.26 -0.25 20.63
N PRO A 367 19.01 -0.43 21.08
CA PRO A 367 18.30 0.52 21.96
C PRO A 367 19.07 0.99 23.19
N SER A 368 19.96 0.15 23.75
CA SER A 368 20.79 0.52 24.91
C SER A 368 21.75 1.68 24.63
N LEU A 369 22.12 1.91 23.36
CA LEU A 369 23.01 2.99 22.92
C LEU A 369 22.36 4.36 23.05
N VAL A 370 21.03 4.45 23.11
CA VAL A 370 20.33 5.71 23.38
C VAL A 370 20.74 6.29 24.74
N LYS A 371 21.16 5.44 25.68
CA LYS A 371 21.68 5.87 26.98
C LYS A 371 23.03 6.60 26.90
N THR A 372 23.78 6.47 25.82
CA THR A 372 25.12 7.10 25.72
C THR A 372 25.21 8.06 24.55
N LEU A 373 24.48 7.79 23.48
CA LEU A 373 24.60 8.44 22.18
C LEU A 373 23.30 9.15 21.75
N GLY A 374 22.21 8.99 22.51
CA GLY A 374 20.92 9.61 22.24
C GLY A 374 20.09 8.91 21.17
N GLU A 375 18.93 9.49 20.84
CA GLU A 375 17.97 8.91 19.88
C GLU A 375 18.54 8.77 18.46
N VAL A 376 19.60 9.51 18.13
CA VAL A 376 20.30 9.38 16.83
C VAL A 376 20.89 7.98 16.65
N ALA A 377 21.21 7.27 17.75
CA ALA A 377 21.81 5.94 17.72
C ALA A 377 20.91 4.87 17.06
N THR A 378 19.59 5.09 17.02
CA THR A 378 18.64 4.14 16.41
C THR A 378 18.43 4.38 14.92
N ARG A 379 18.98 5.46 14.34
CA ARG A 379 18.74 5.86 12.95
C ARG A 379 19.61 5.08 11.94
N PRO A 380 19.10 4.79 10.73
CA PRO A 380 19.85 4.07 9.68
C PRO A 380 21.18 4.73 9.30
N GLU A 381 21.23 6.05 9.24
CA GLU A 381 22.41 6.81 8.80
C GLU A 381 23.53 6.75 9.84
N TYR A 382 23.17 6.79 11.13
CA TYR A 382 24.11 6.60 12.22
C TYR A 382 24.68 5.18 12.22
N ALA A 383 23.81 4.18 12.02
CA ALA A 383 24.22 2.78 11.91
C ALA A 383 25.19 2.56 10.75
N LEU A 384 24.92 3.13 9.57
CA LEU A 384 25.83 3.10 8.42
C LEU A 384 27.20 3.70 8.76
N GLY A 385 27.23 4.86 9.42
CA GLY A 385 28.46 5.48 9.88
C GLY A 385 29.26 4.58 10.83
N ARG A 386 28.60 3.98 11.82
CA ARG A 386 29.21 3.05 12.77
C ARG A 386 29.77 1.82 12.06
N ILE A 387 29.06 1.25 11.08
CA ILE A 387 29.53 0.08 10.32
C ILE A 387 30.80 0.43 9.54
N ARG A 388 30.83 1.57 8.85
CA ARG A 388 32.03 2.02 8.13
C ARG A 388 33.24 2.16 9.04
N THR A 389 33.05 2.71 10.24
CA THR A 389 34.12 2.77 11.25
C THR A 389 34.59 1.36 11.65
N LEU A 390 33.67 0.44 11.94
CA LEU A 390 34.01 -0.94 12.32
C LEU A 390 34.73 -1.70 11.19
N ASP A 391 34.37 -1.46 9.93
CA ASP A 391 35.05 -2.02 8.77
C ASP A 391 36.45 -1.44 8.58
N GLN A 392 36.60 -0.13 8.78
CA GLN A 392 37.90 0.52 8.76
C GLN A 392 38.80 0.00 9.88
N GLU A 393 38.33 -0.07 11.12
CA GLU A 393 39.09 -0.61 12.27
C GLU A 393 39.54 -2.06 12.02
N ARG A 394 38.68 -2.87 11.38
CA ARG A 394 39.02 -4.25 11.01
C ARG A 394 40.02 -4.32 9.86
N ALA A 395 39.89 -3.49 8.84
CA ALA A 395 40.86 -3.41 7.74
C ALA A 395 42.23 -2.95 8.24
N GLU A 396 42.27 -2.00 9.18
CA GLU A 396 43.49 -1.58 9.86
C GLU A 396 44.12 -2.75 10.63
N LEU A 397 43.33 -3.52 11.40
CA LEU A 397 43.84 -4.72 12.07
C LEU A 397 44.44 -5.74 11.08
N GLU A 398 43.76 -5.98 9.96
CA GLU A 398 44.27 -6.91 8.92
C GLU A 398 45.61 -6.47 8.35
N GLU A 399 45.77 -5.18 8.07
CA GLU A 399 47.03 -4.64 7.56
C GLU A 399 48.14 -4.74 8.61
N ARG A 400 47.85 -4.44 9.88
CA ARG A 400 48.81 -4.63 10.98
C ARG A 400 49.22 -6.09 11.16
N VAL A 401 48.30 -7.03 10.97
CA VAL A 401 48.60 -8.47 11.01
C VAL A 401 49.53 -8.87 9.86
N ARG A 402 49.38 -8.30 8.65
CA ARG A 402 50.31 -8.52 7.53
C ARG A 402 51.69 -7.95 7.82
N GLU A 403 51.77 -6.71 8.30
CA GLU A 403 53.02 -6.08 8.71
C GLU A 403 53.74 -6.92 9.78
N LEU A 404 53.00 -7.45 10.75
CA LEU A 404 53.54 -8.30 11.81
C LEU A 404 54.04 -9.66 11.28
N LEU A 405 53.40 -10.21 10.24
CA LEU A 405 53.80 -11.47 9.62
C LEU A 405 55.13 -11.38 8.87
N GLU A 406 55.47 -10.19 8.36
CA GLU A 406 56.73 -9.86 7.70
C GLU A 406 57.84 -9.38 8.67
N ALA A 407 57.47 -9.00 9.90
CA ALA A 407 58.40 -8.48 10.89
C ALA A 407 59.22 -9.57 11.60
N GLU A 408 60.50 -9.31 11.86
CA GLU A 408 61.34 -10.17 12.69
C GLU A 408 61.07 -9.95 14.18
N LEU A 409 60.28 -10.83 14.79
CA LEU A 409 59.85 -10.70 16.20
C LEU A 409 60.85 -11.29 17.19
N HIS A 410 62.02 -10.68 17.33
CA HIS A 410 63.05 -11.07 18.32
C HIS A 410 62.50 -10.95 19.75
N GLY A 411 62.52 -12.05 20.54
CA GLY A 411 62.10 -12.05 21.96
C GLY A 411 60.79 -12.78 22.29
N TYR A 412 60.07 -13.31 21.29
CA TYR A 412 58.93 -14.20 21.52
C TYR A 412 59.38 -15.68 21.57
N ALA A 413 59.02 -16.41 22.62
CA ALA A 413 59.49 -17.79 22.85
C ALA A 413 58.99 -18.80 21.79
N SER A 414 57.88 -18.50 21.11
CA SER A 414 57.25 -19.36 20.10
C SER A 414 56.93 -18.60 18.79
N GLN A 415 57.94 -18.01 18.16
CA GLN A 415 57.83 -17.29 16.87
C GLN A 415 57.10 -18.09 15.78
N LYS A 416 57.39 -19.39 15.66
CA LYS A 416 56.76 -20.27 14.68
C LYS A 416 55.26 -20.42 14.93
N GLU A 417 54.85 -20.55 16.19
CA GLU A 417 53.46 -20.69 16.59
C GLU A 417 52.66 -19.41 16.34
N LEU A 418 53.26 -18.25 16.61
CA LEU A 418 52.67 -16.95 16.29
C LEU A 418 52.52 -16.77 14.77
N HIS A 419 53.55 -17.10 14.00
CA HIS A 419 53.52 -17.01 12.54
C HIS A 419 52.43 -17.92 11.94
N ASP A 420 52.35 -19.17 12.41
CA ASP A 420 51.31 -20.13 11.99
C ASP A 420 49.91 -19.62 12.37
N ALA A 421 49.74 -19.02 13.56
CA ALA A 421 48.46 -18.47 14.01
C ALA A 421 48.02 -17.24 13.18
N LEU A 422 48.95 -16.31 12.89
CA LEU A 422 48.69 -15.13 12.06
C LEU A 422 48.33 -15.53 10.61
N ALA A 423 49.09 -16.45 10.01
CA ALA A 423 48.82 -16.96 8.66
C ALA A 423 47.46 -17.70 8.59
N LYS A 424 47.17 -18.52 9.60
CA LYS A 424 45.90 -19.25 9.72
C LYS A 424 44.71 -18.29 9.84
N TRP A 425 44.84 -17.23 10.65
CA TRP A 425 43.79 -16.20 10.76
C TRP A 425 43.61 -15.44 9.45
N LEU A 426 44.69 -14.96 8.82
CA LEU A 426 44.61 -14.15 7.60
C LEU A 426 43.91 -14.89 6.45
N THR A 427 44.17 -16.20 6.33
CA THR A 427 43.56 -17.07 5.30
C THR A 427 42.08 -17.38 5.59
N ASN A 428 41.70 -17.48 6.87
CA ASN A 428 40.37 -17.90 7.32
C ASN A 428 39.63 -16.84 8.14
N LYS A 429 39.95 -15.55 7.92
CA LYS A 429 39.41 -14.42 8.69
C LYS A 429 37.88 -14.28 8.60
N ASN A 430 37.28 -14.88 7.57
CA ASN A 430 35.84 -14.89 7.33
C ASN A 430 35.13 -16.16 7.83
N ASP A 431 35.88 -17.14 8.34
CA ASP A 431 35.34 -18.33 8.98
C ASP A 431 35.09 -18.06 10.47
N GLU A 432 33.90 -18.39 10.95
CA GLU A 432 33.48 -18.13 12.33
C GLU A 432 34.39 -18.80 13.36
N ASN A 433 34.60 -20.11 13.21
CA ASN A 433 35.29 -20.91 14.21
C ASN A 433 36.78 -20.62 14.18
N VAL A 434 37.34 -20.45 12.98
CA VAL A 434 38.78 -20.20 12.82
C VAL A 434 39.16 -18.77 13.20
N SER A 435 38.39 -17.76 12.80
CA SER A 435 38.72 -16.35 13.12
C SER A 435 38.80 -16.09 14.62
N ARG A 436 37.83 -16.62 15.39
CA ARG A 436 37.80 -16.48 16.85
C ARG A 436 38.90 -17.28 17.54
N SER A 437 39.06 -18.56 17.19
CA SER A 437 40.05 -19.42 17.84
C SER A 437 41.49 -18.97 17.55
N ALA A 438 41.80 -18.63 16.30
CA ALA A 438 43.11 -18.11 15.91
C ALA A 438 43.37 -16.73 16.52
N GLY A 439 42.36 -15.84 16.54
CA GLY A 439 42.44 -14.53 17.19
C GLY A 439 42.76 -14.61 18.68
N ASN A 440 42.05 -15.46 19.43
CA ASN A 440 42.32 -15.67 20.85
C ASN A 440 43.73 -16.22 21.10
N ASN A 441 44.21 -17.12 20.22
CA ASN A 441 45.57 -17.64 20.31
C ASN A 441 46.62 -16.54 20.06
N ILE A 442 46.40 -15.70 19.02
CA ILE A 442 47.27 -14.55 18.72
C ILE A 442 47.34 -13.61 19.93
N VAL A 443 46.19 -13.24 20.51
CA VAL A 443 46.13 -12.36 21.69
C VAL A 443 46.90 -12.99 22.85
N HIS A 444 46.71 -14.27 23.14
CA HIS A 444 47.40 -14.95 24.23
C HIS A 444 48.93 -14.97 24.05
N ILE A 445 49.41 -15.25 22.83
CA ILE A 445 50.84 -15.27 22.52
C ILE A 445 51.44 -13.86 22.59
N LEU A 446 50.72 -12.85 22.08
CA LEU A 446 51.18 -11.45 22.08
C LEU A 446 51.25 -10.88 23.51
N GLU A 447 50.27 -11.19 24.37
CA GLU A 447 50.26 -10.77 25.79
C GLU A 447 51.33 -11.48 26.64
N ALA A 448 51.76 -12.68 26.24
CA ALA A 448 52.85 -13.40 26.90
C ALA A 448 54.26 -12.89 26.52
N GLY A 449 54.38 -12.06 25.49
CA GLY A 449 55.64 -11.48 25.03
C GLY A 449 55.92 -10.08 25.59
N PRO A 450 56.86 -9.33 25.00
CA PRO A 450 57.22 -7.98 25.44
C PRO A 450 56.02 -7.01 25.29
N PRO A 451 55.57 -6.34 26.37
CA PRO A 451 54.35 -5.53 26.35
C PRO A 451 54.45 -4.24 25.52
N ASP A 452 55.66 -3.72 25.28
CA ASP A 452 55.89 -2.42 24.64
C ASP A 452 56.33 -2.49 23.17
N HIS A 453 56.13 -3.62 22.49
CA HIS A 453 56.54 -3.74 21.08
C HIS A 453 55.66 -2.84 20.19
N PRO A 454 56.22 -1.87 19.42
CA PRO A 454 55.45 -0.85 18.71
C PRO A 454 54.49 -1.41 17.65
N SER A 455 54.85 -2.54 17.02
CA SER A 455 53.96 -3.22 16.06
C SER A 455 52.85 -4.07 16.70
N VAL A 456 52.94 -4.36 18.00
CA VAL A 456 52.03 -5.26 18.73
C VAL A 456 50.95 -4.48 19.48
N LEU A 457 51.29 -3.31 20.03
CA LEU A 457 50.35 -2.44 20.74
C LEU A 457 49.08 -2.11 19.92
N PRO A 458 49.15 -1.75 18.62
CA PRO A 458 47.96 -1.49 17.82
C PRO A 458 47.08 -2.74 17.61
N ILE A 459 47.70 -3.91 17.48
CA ILE A 459 46.99 -5.19 17.30
C ILE A 459 46.25 -5.57 18.58
N LEU A 460 46.90 -5.43 19.73
CA LEU A 460 46.26 -5.66 21.03
C LEU A 460 45.16 -4.64 21.33
N ALA A 461 45.29 -3.38 20.89
CA ALA A 461 44.25 -2.36 21.01
C ALA A 461 43.00 -2.74 20.19
N ASN A 462 43.19 -3.33 19.01
CA ASN A 462 42.11 -3.73 18.10
C ASN A 462 41.69 -5.20 18.22
N ARG A 463 42.10 -5.91 19.29
CA ARG A 463 41.84 -7.36 19.47
C ARG A 463 40.37 -7.77 19.41
N LYS A 464 39.45 -6.85 19.71
CA LYS A 464 38.00 -7.07 19.60
C LYS A 464 37.52 -7.39 18.17
N HIS A 465 38.31 -7.06 17.15
CA HIS A 465 37.95 -7.25 15.73
C HIS A 465 38.50 -8.55 15.10
N PHE A 466 39.23 -9.38 15.86
CA PHE A 466 39.67 -10.69 15.38
C PHE A 466 38.51 -11.63 15.00
N PRO A 467 37.46 -11.81 15.82
CA PRO A 467 36.32 -12.64 15.43
C PRO A 467 35.45 -11.93 14.39
N ILE A 468 34.96 -12.69 13.40
CA ILE A 468 33.93 -12.18 12.49
C ILE A 468 32.59 -12.03 13.24
N MET A 469 31.99 -10.84 13.14
CA MET A 469 30.70 -10.50 13.76
C MET A 469 29.58 -10.54 12.72
N SER A 470 28.38 -10.94 13.15
CA SER A 470 27.12 -10.83 12.43
C SER A 470 26.48 -9.48 12.73
N ARG A 471 26.58 -8.55 11.79
CA ARG A 471 26.10 -7.18 12.01
C ARG A 471 24.66 -7.04 11.53
N TRP A 472 23.78 -6.59 12.42
CA TRP A 472 22.36 -6.39 12.16
C TRP A 472 21.94 -4.95 12.46
N ILE A 473 21.14 -4.38 11.57
CA ILE A 473 20.39 -3.15 11.79
C ILE A 473 18.92 -3.55 11.88
N ILE A 474 18.24 -3.19 12.96
CA ILE A 474 16.83 -3.54 13.17
C ILE A 474 16.00 -2.26 13.12
N GLY A 475 15.02 -2.21 12.23
CA GLY A 475 14.14 -1.06 12.07
C GLY A 475 12.70 -1.47 11.88
N SER A 476 11.78 -0.53 12.03
CA SER A 476 10.39 -0.74 11.63
C SER A 476 10.20 -0.48 10.15
N ASP A 477 9.07 -0.94 9.62
CA ASP A 477 8.64 -0.64 8.25
C ASP A 477 8.58 0.86 7.94
N SER A 478 8.55 1.72 8.96
CA SER A 478 8.56 3.16 8.79
C SER A 478 9.76 3.70 8.00
N TRP A 479 10.91 3.03 8.08
CA TRP A 479 12.11 3.39 7.32
C TRP A 479 11.95 3.20 5.79
N SER A 480 10.94 2.42 5.39
CA SER A 480 10.65 2.10 3.99
C SER A 480 9.58 2.98 3.34
N TYR A 481 8.92 3.88 4.08
CA TYR A 481 7.88 4.77 3.50
C TYR A 481 8.44 5.70 2.43
N ASP A 482 9.69 6.16 2.58
CA ASP A 482 10.37 6.93 1.56
C ASP A 482 11.80 6.46 1.31
N LEU A 483 11.91 5.33 0.61
CA LEU A 483 13.20 4.71 0.26
C LEU A 483 14.16 5.69 -0.45
N GLY A 484 13.67 6.66 -1.22
CA GLY A 484 14.51 7.61 -1.95
C GLY A 484 15.14 8.71 -1.09
N ALA A 485 14.54 9.02 0.06
CA ALA A 485 15.02 10.03 1.00
C ALA A 485 15.54 9.43 2.32
N SER A 486 15.36 8.12 2.53
CA SER A 486 15.79 7.44 3.76
C SER A 486 17.23 6.90 3.66
N GLY A 487 17.94 6.84 4.79
CA GLY A 487 19.25 6.19 4.88
C GLY A 487 19.25 4.70 4.49
N LEU A 488 18.07 4.08 4.35
CA LEU A 488 17.92 2.69 3.89
C LEU A 488 18.39 2.52 2.44
N HIS A 489 18.15 3.48 1.54
CA HIS A 489 18.71 3.41 0.19
C HIS A 489 20.23 3.41 0.19
N HIS A 490 20.85 4.29 0.99
CA HIS A 490 22.31 4.34 1.12
C HIS A 490 22.87 3.04 1.71
N LEU A 491 22.20 2.44 2.70
CA LEU A 491 22.60 1.15 3.23
C LEU A 491 22.58 0.06 2.15
N ILE A 492 21.49 -0.07 1.39
CA ILE A 492 21.35 -1.07 0.32
C ILE A 492 22.36 -0.84 -0.81
N SER A 493 22.49 0.40 -1.28
CA SER A 493 23.38 0.76 -2.41
C SER A 493 24.86 0.80 -2.07
N SER A 494 25.21 0.82 -0.79
CA SER A 494 26.62 0.83 -0.36
C SER A 494 27.34 -0.50 -0.55
N SER A 495 26.60 -1.58 -0.86
CA SER A 495 27.09 -2.97 -0.93
C SER A 495 27.91 -3.39 0.29
N THR A 496 27.70 -2.73 1.44
CA THR A 496 28.40 -3.02 2.70
C THR A 496 27.88 -4.33 3.29
N ASP A 497 28.76 -5.15 3.89
CA ASP A 497 28.37 -6.42 4.55
C ASP A 497 27.58 -6.12 5.83
N VAL A 498 26.26 -6.03 5.68
CA VAL A 498 25.30 -5.71 6.75
C VAL A 498 23.95 -6.36 6.49
N ASN A 499 23.35 -6.87 7.57
CA ASN A 499 22.00 -7.40 7.56
C ASN A 499 21.00 -6.37 8.09
N ILE A 500 19.92 -6.13 7.35
CA ILE A 500 18.87 -5.18 7.68
C ILE A 500 17.59 -5.96 7.94
N LEU A 501 17.09 -5.92 9.18
CA LEU A 501 15.83 -6.54 9.57
C LEU A 501 14.76 -5.45 9.70
N LEU A 502 13.77 -5.47 8.81
CA LEU A 502 12.63 -4.57 8.82
C LEU A 502 11.40 -5.27 9.40
N LEU A 503 10.93 -4.80 10.55
CA LEU A 503 9.74 -5.33 11.24
C LEU A 503 8.49 -4.61 10.73
N ASP A 504 7.55 -5.35 10.14
CA ASP A 504 6.23 -4.86 9.74
C ASP A 504 5.18 -5.28 10.76
N ASN A 505 4.68 -4.31 11.53
CA ASN A 505 3.77 -4.56 12.65
C ASN A 505 2.30 -4.27 12.34
N ILE A 506 1.96 -3.84 11.12
CA ILE A 506 0.59 -3.44 10.78
C ILE A 506 -0.26 -4.69 10.49
N PRO A 507 -1.34 -4.94 11.25
CA PRO A 507 -2.21 -6.09 11.01
C PRO A 507 -2.91 -6.04 9.65
N TYR A 508 -3.05 -7.21 9.03
CA TYR A 508 -3.69 -7.38 7.73
C TYR A 508 -5.16 -6.92 7.77
N THR A 509 -5.89 -7.32 8.80
CA THR A 509 -7.30 -6.96 9.01
C THR A 509 -7.50 -5.46 9.19
N ALA A 510 -6.69 -4.83 10.04
CA ALA A 510 -6.75 -3.38 10.29
C ALA A 510 -6.43 -2.58 9.01
N ARG A 511 -5.47 -3.03 8.21
CA ARG A 511 -5.11 -2.36 6.96
C ARG A 511 -6.18 -2.51 5.88
N ASN A 512 -6.70 -3.71 5.68
CA ASN A 512 -7.74 -3.96 4.68
C ASN A 512 -9.02 -3.18 4.97
N ALA A 513 -9.32 -2.91 6.24
CA ALA A 513 -10.47 -2.10 6.65
C ALA A 513 -10.27 -0.60 6.38
N ALA A 514 -9.06 -0.07 6.58
CA ALA A 514 -8.81 1.38 6.51
C ALA A 514 -8.65 1.92 5.08
N ASP A 515 -7.91 1.24 4.19
CA ASP A 515 -7.73 1.68 2.80
C ASP A 515 -7.21 0.53 1.91
N PRO A 516 -8.10 -0.27 1.30
CA PRO A 516 -7.69 -1.40 0.44
C PRO A 516 -6.99 -0.97 -0.86
N SER A 517 -6.93 0.33 -1.18
CA SER A 517 -6.36 0.86 -2.43
C SER A 517 -4.90 1.32 -2.33
N LYS A 518 -4.38 1.53 -1.11
CA LYS A 518 -3.05 2.09 -0.89
C LYS A 518 -1.97 1.00 -0.78
N ARG A 519 -1.29 0.73 -1.91
CA ARG A 519 -0.17 -0.23 -1.99
C ARG A 519 1.02 0.23 -1.13
N LYS A 520 1.60 -0.67 -0.33
CA LYS A 520 2.86 -0.42 0.40
C LYS A 520 3.99 -0.27 -0.62
N LYS A 521 4.89 0.71 -0.45
CA LYS A 521 6.18 0.68 -1.17
C LYS A 521 6.95 -0.55 -0.70
N ASP A 522 7.41 -1.37 -1.64
CA ASP A 522 8.00 -2.68 -1.36
C ASP A 522 9.53 -2.55 -1.29
N ALA A 523 10.07 -2.47 -0.07
CA ALA A 523 11.52 -2.40 0.16
C ALA A 523 12.25 -3.66 -0.32
N GLY A 524 11.59 -4.82 -0.32
CA GLY A 524 12.17 -6.07 -0.80
C GLY A 524 12.34 -6.04 -2.31
N LEU A 525 11.29 -5.65 -3.04
CA LEU A 525 11.38 -5.47 -4.49
C LEU A 525 12.41 -4.40 -4.88
N TYR A 526 12.50 -3.32 -4.10
CA TYR A 526 13.51 -2.29 -4.29
C TYR A 526 14.94 -2.85 -4.16
N ALA A 527 15.21 -3.63 -3.12
CA ALA A 527 16.51 -4.27 -2.91
C ALA A 527 16.83 -5.31 -3.99
N MET A 528 15.84 -6.10 -4.44
CA MET A 528 16.02 -7.05 -5.55
C MET A 528 16.40 -6.34 -6.86
N ASN A 529 15.77 -5.20 -7.15
CA ASN A 529 16.08 -4.42 -8.35
C ASN A 529 17.50 -3.82 -8.33
N HIS A 530 18.13 -3.68 -7.16
CA HIS A 530 19.53 -3.28 -7.07
C HIS A 530 20.49 -4.39 -7.57
N GLY A 531 20.08 -5.65 -7.45
CA GLY A 531 20.74 -6.78 -8.13
C GLY A 531 21.90 -7.45 -7.38
N ASP A 532 22.37 -6.90 -6.25
CA ASP A 532 23.45 -7.46 -5.43
C ASP A 532 23.04 -7.77 -3.97
N ALA A 533 21.86 -7.35 -3.53
CA ALA A 533 21.45 -7.38 -2.13
C ALA A 533 20.54 -8.56 -1.80
N TYR A 534 20.96 -9.51 -0.96
CA TYR A 534 20.11 -10.65 -0.56
C TYR A 534 18.77 -10.15 0.01
N VAL A 535 17.64 -10.77 -0.37
CA VAL A 535 16.32 -10.37 0.13
C VAL A 535 15.55 -11.56 0.67
N GLY A 536 15.07 -11.50 1.90
CA GLY A 536 14.18 -12.50 2.49
C GLY A 536 12.87 -11.87 2.95
N SER A 537 11.74 -12.51 2.65
CA SER A 537 10.46 -12.21 3.28
C SER A 537 10.11 -13.37 4.22
N ILE A 538 9.97 -13.06 5.51
CA ILE A 538 9.82 -14.02 6.60
C ILE A 538 8.62 -13.68 7.49
N ALA A 539 8.06 -14.71 8.12
CA ALA A 539 7.02 -14.56 9.13
C ALA A 539 7.14 -15.70 10.16
N VAL A 540 7.70 -15.40 11.33
CA VAL A 540 8.05 -16.40 12.36
C VAL A 540 6.86 -17.23 12.82
N TYR A 541 5.66 -16.64 12.91
CA TYR A 541 4.44 -17.34 13.33
C TYR A 541 3.76 -18.12 12.20
N SER A 542 4.18 -17.97 10.95
CA SER A 542 3.74 -18.81 9.82
C SER A 542 4.71 -19.95 9.56
N SER A 543 6.00 -19.65 9.40
CA SER A 543 7.05 -20.65 9.17
C SER A 543 8.34 -20.30 9.90
N TYR A 544 8.54 -20.98 11.03
CA TYR A 544 9.73 -20.81 11.88
C TYR A 544 11.01 -21.30 11.18
N SER A 545 10.96 -22.46 10.52
CA SER A 545 12.10 -23.03 9.80
C SER A 545 12.56 -22.13 8.66
N GLN A 546 11.63 -21.60 7.87
CA GLN A 546 11.93 -20.68 6.78
C GLN A 546 12.59 -19.39 7.30
N SER A 547 12.09 -18.85 8.42
CA SER A 547 12.66 -17.67 9.05
C SER A 547 14.12 -17.91 9.46
N LEU A 548 14.44 -19.08 10.07
CA LEU A 548 15.82 -19.43 10.42
C LEU A 548 16.72 -19.53 9.18
N HIS A 549 16.26 -20.22 8.13
CA HIS A 549 17.04 -20.38 6.90
C HIS A 549 17.35 -19.03 6.24
N ALA A 550 16.36 -18.14 6.15
CA ALA A 550 16.53 -16.83 5.55
C ALA A 550 17.53 -15.96 6.33
N LEU A 551 17.50 -16.00 7.67
CA LEU A 551 18.43 -15.24 8.53
C LEU A 551 19.87 -15.77 8.40
N MET A 552 20.04 -17.09 8.33
CA MET A 552 21.37 -17.71 8.14
C MET A 552 21.94 -17.42 6.75
N GLU A 553 21.12 -17.42 5.71
CA GLU A 553 21.55 -17.08 4.35
C GLU A 553 21.92 -15.60 4.22
N ALA A 554 21.13 -14.70 4.81
CA ALA A 554 21.44 -13.28 4.87
C ALA A 554 22.81 -13.02 5.49
N ASP A 555 23.09 -13.66 6.62
CA ASP A 555 24.36 -13.52 7.34
C ASP A 555 25.57 -14.11 6.59
N LYS A 556 25.33 -15.11 5.73
CA LYS A 556 26.37 -15.71 4.89
C LYS A 556 26.66 -14.86 3.64
N HIS A 557 25.68 -14.09 3.16
CA HIS A 557 25.82 -13.21 2.01
C HIS A 557 26.83 -12.10 2.28
N ARG A 558 27.74 -11.85 1.33
CA ARG A 558 28.80 -10.84 1.46
C ARG A 558 28.39 -9.57 0.75
N GLY A 559 27.47 -8.84 1.37
CA GLY A 559 26.92 -7.59 0.86
C GLY A 559 25.72 -7.15 1.70
N ALA A 560 24.93 -6.22 1.18
CA ALA A 560 23.71 -5.81 1.87
C ALA A 560 22.67 -6.94 1.85
N SER A 561 22.06 -7.23 2.98
CA SER A 561 20.96 -8.19 3.12
C SER A 561 19.73 -7.49 3.69
N VAL A 562 18.56 -7.68 3.10
CA VAL A 562 17.29 -7.08 3.53
C VAL A 562 16.30 -8.18 3.88
N ILE A 563 15.93 -8.26 5.16
CA ILE A 563 14.93 -9.19 5.69
C ILE A 563 13.67 -8.40 6.03
N LEU A 564 12.57 -8.69 5.33
CA LEU A 564 11.23 -8.21 5.65
C LEU A 564 10.57 -9.22 6.59
N ALA A 565 10.28 -8.80 7.82
CA ALA A 565 9.75 -9.66 8.85
C ALA A 565 8.35 -9.21 9.28
N TYR A 566 7.34 -10.04 9.03
CA TYR A 566 5.96 -9.75 9.41
C TYR A 566 5.70 -10.10 10.87
N LEU A 567 5.06 -9.18 11.60
CA LEU A 567 4.75 -9.29 13.02
C LEU A 567 3.50 -8.48 13.40
N PRO A 568 2.29 -8.87 12.95
CA PRO A 568 1.08 -8.06 13.13
C PRO A 568 0.56 -8.09 14.57
N TYR A 569 0.47 -6.93 15.23
CA TYR A 569 -0.22 -6.76 16.51
C TYR A 569 -0.89 -5.37 16.61
N LEU A 570 -2.02 -5.30 17.32
CA LEU A 570 -2.78 -4.06 17.58
C LEU A 570 -2.34 -3.41 18.90
N SER A 571 -2.03 -4.24 19.89
CA SER A 571 -1.59 -3.85 21.24
C SER A 571 -0.42 -4.74 21.68
N GLU A 572 0.45 -4.23 22.55
CA GLU A 572 1.50 -5.06 23.18
C GLU A 572 0.95 -6.11 24.15
N GLU A 573 -0.33 -6.00 24.51
CA GLU A 573 -1.04 -6.97 25.34
C GLU A 573 -1.68 -8.11 24.52
N ASP A 574 -1.57 -8.08 23.19
CA ASP A 574 -2.16 -9.09 22.33
C ASP A 574 -1.56 -10.48 22.62
N SER A 575 -2.40 -11.50 22.64
CA SER A 575 -1.90 -12.86 22.83
C SER A 575 -1.07 -13.32 21.63
N ALA A 576 -0.05 -14.15 21.87
CA ALA A 576 0.72 -14.77 20.78
C ALA A 576 -0.16 -15.55 19.79
N LEU A 577 -1.31 -16.07 20.25
CA LEU A 577 -2.30 -16.73 19.41
C LEU A 577 -2.98 -15.74 18.44
N THR A 578 -3.29 -14.53 18.90
CA THR A 578 -3.87 -13.46 18.07
C THR A 578 -2.89 -13.08 16.95
N VAL A 579 -1.63 -12.83 17.30
CA VAL A 579 -0.55 -12.51 16.36
C VAL A 579 -0.36 -13.64 15.35
N LEU A 580 -0.39 -14.91 15.81
CA LEU A 580 -0.27 -16.08 14.94
C LEU A 580 -1.43 -16.20 13.95
N LYS A 581 -2.68 -16.00 14.41
CA LYS A 581 -3.87 -16.05 13.55
C LYS A 581 -3.80 -14.99 12.45
N GLU A 582 -3.50 -13.75 12.80
CA GLU A 582 -3.31 -12.66 11.82
C GLU A 582 -2.15 -12.94 10.85
N THR A 583 -1.05 -13.49 11.34
CA THR A 583 0.11 -13.86 10.51
C THR A 583 -0.27 -14.93 9.49
N LYS A 584 -0.96 -16.00 9.91
CA LYS A 584 -1.39 -17.06 8.99
C LYS A 584 -2.39 -16.56 7.96
N LEU A 585 -3.40 -15.79 8.38
CA LEU A 585 -4.38 -15.20 7.47
C LEU A 585 -3.70 -14.38 6.37
N ALA A 586 -2.72 -13.56 6.73
CA ALA A 586 -1.96 -12.75 5.79
C ALA A 586 -1.13 -13.58 4.80
N VAL A 587 -0.46 -14.63 5.26
CA VAL A 587 0.39 -15.48 4.39
C VAL A 587 -0.46 -16.37 3.48
N ASP A 588 -1.51 -17.00 4.03
CA ASP A 588 -2.37 -17.94 3.31
C ASP A 588 -3.23 -17.22 2.26
N ALA A 589 -3.67 -15.98 2.54
CA ALA A 589 -4.34 -15.12 1.57
C ALA A 589 -3.39 -14.55 0.49
N GLY A 590 -2.08 -14.81 0.60
CA GLY A 590 -1.06 -14.27 -0.31
C GLY A 590 -0.79 -12.78 -0.16
N TYR A 591 -1.28 -12.13 0.91
CA TYR A 591 -0.99 -10.73 1.23
C TYR A 591 0.48 -10.57 1.65
N TRP A 592 1.02 -11.50 2.45
CA TRP A 592 2.42 -11.54 2.82
C TRP A 592 3.11 -12.79 2.25
N PRO A 593 3.72 -12.71 1.05
CA PRO A 593 4.41 -13.86 0.46
C PRO A 593 5.73 -14.13 1.19
N LEU A 594 6.01 -15.41 1.47
CA LEU A 594 7.30 -15.88 1.99
C LEU A 594 8.19 -16.25 0.80
N TYR A 595 9.36 -15.65 0.72
CA TYR A 595 10.32 -15.89 -0.36
C TYR A 595 11.74 -15.57 0.08
N ARG A 596 12.71 -16.07 -0.67
CA ARG A 596 14.13 -15.71 -0.58
C ARG A 596 14.68 -15.40 -1.97
N TRP A 597 15.48 -14.35 -2.05
CA TRP A 597 16.19 -13.95 -3.24
C TRP A 597 17.68 -13.87 -2.90
N ASN A 598 18.47 -14.73 -3.54
CA ASN A 598 19.90 -14.81 -3.34
C ASN A 598 20.63 -14.55 -4.68
N PRO A 599 21.29 -13.40 -4.85
CA PRO A 599 21.98 -13.06 -6.10
C PRO A 599 23.19 -13.96 -6.36
N THR A 600 23.76 -14.55 -5.31
CA THR A 600 25.02 -15.31 -5.35
C THR A 600 24.81 -16.81 -5.46
N ASN A 601 23.56 -17.26 -5.67
CA ASN A 601 23.26 -18.69 -5.71
C ASN A 601 23.92 -19.37 -6.94
N PRO A 602 24.82 -20.36 -6.75
CA PRO A 602 25.63 -20.92 -7.84
C PRO A 602 24.82 -21.63 -8.93
N ASP A 603 23.63 -22.11 -8.57
CA ASP A 603 22.77 -22.93 -9.44
C ASP A 603 21.91 -22.09 -10.39
N GLY A 604 22.05 -20.75 -10.37
CA GLY A 604 21.27 -19.81 -11.18
C GLY A 604 19.83 -19.57 -10.70
N SER A 605 19.34 -20.35 -9.73
CA SER A 605 18.04 -20.15 -9.08
C SER A 605 18.10 -19.01 -8.06
N GLN A 606 18.03 -17.77 -8.54
CA GLN A 606 18.15 -16.58 -7.69
C GLN A 606 16.92 -16.37 -6.79
N PHE A 607 15.72 -16.73 -7.25
CA PHE A 607 14.47 -16.53 -6.50
C PHE A 607 13.83 -17.85 -6.08
N GLN A 608 13.44 -17.93 -4.80
CA GLN A 608 12.74 -19.08 -4.21
C GLN A 608 11.47 -18.59 -3.51
N LEU A 609 10.31 -18.91 -4.07
CA LEU A 609 9.03 -18.75 -3.39
C LEU A 609 8.87 -19.87 -2.36
N GLU A 610 8.30 -19.60 -1.19
CA GLU A 610 8.13 -20.57 -0.10
C GLU A 610 6.71 -20.63 0.47
N SER A 611 5.84 -19.70 0.11
CA SER A 611 4.39 -19.79 0.38
C SER A 611 3.76 -20.97 -0.38
N GLU A 612 3.26 -21.97 0.33
CA GLU A 612 2.67 -23.18 -0.28
C GLU A 612 1.44 -22.90 -1.14
N ALA A 613 0.54 -22.01 -0.68
CA ALA A 613 -0.65 -21.61 -1.44
C ALA A 613 -0.28 -20.99 -2.80
N LEU A 614 0.66 -20.03 -2.79
CA LEU A 614 1.11 -19.37 -4.01
C LEU A 614 1.93 -20.30 -4.92
N LYS A 615 2.65 -21.29 -4.36
CA LYS A 615 3.30 -22.34 -5.16
C LYS A 615 2.29 -23.20 -5.89
N ALA A 616 1.20 -23.59 -5.22
CA ALA A 616 0.15 -24.38 -5.84
C ALA A 616 -0.50 -23.61 -7.00
N ASP A 617 -0.83 -22.34 -6.80
CA ASP A 617 -1.38 -21.46 -7.84
C ASP A 617 -0.40 -21.28 -9.02
N LEU A 618 0.90 -21.11 -8.73
CA LEU A 618 1.94 -20.97 -9.75
C LEU A 618 2.18 -22.28 -10.52
N GLN A 619 2.18 -23.41 -9.81
CA GLN A 619 2.32 -24.74 -10.40
C GLN A 619 1.15 -25.05 -11.33
N GLU A 620 -0.09 -24.78 -10.90
CA GLU A 620 -1.28 -24.92 -11.75
C GLU A 620 -1.19 -24.06 -13.01
N PHE A 621 -0.67 -22.83 -12.89
CA PHE A 621 -0.41 -21.96 -14.03
C PHE A 621 0.66 -22.51 -14.98
N LEU A 622 1.79 -22.99 -14.45
CA LEU A 622 2.90 -23.55 -15.24
C LEU A 622 2.51 -24.87 -15.90
N ASP A 623 1.75 -25.73 -15.25
CA ASP A 623 1.24 -26.98 -15.80
C ASP A 623 0.26 -26.72 -16.95
N ARG A 624 -0.57 -25.67 -16.84
CA ARG A 624 -1.40 -25.20 -17.95
C ARG A 624 -0.55 -24.75 -19.14
N GLN A 625 0.57 -24.04 -18.92
CA GLN A 625 1.50 -23.65 -19.99
C GLN A 625 2.29 -24.82 -20.58
N ASN A 626 2.69 -25.79 -19.77
CA ASN A 626 3.39 -27.00 -20.21
C ASN A 626 2.49 -27.91 -21.04
N HIS A 627 1.22 -28.09 -20.66
CA HIS A 627 0.25 -28.81 -21.49
C HIS A 627 -0.01 -28.13 -22.83
N LEU A 628 -0.05 -26.79 -22.87
CA LEU A 628 -0.10 -26.02 -24.11
C LEU A 628 1.18 -26.22 -24.96
N SER A 629 2.34 -26.29 -24.34
CA SER A 629 3.64 -26.48 -25.02
C SER A 629 3.83 -27.92 -25.55
N GLN A 630 3.30 -28.92 -24.83
CA GLN A 630 3.30 -30.33 -25.22
C GLN A 630 2.33 -30.64 -26.37
N LEU A 631 1.21 -29.91 -26.46
CA LEU A 631 0.25 -30.01 -27.58
C LEU A 631 0.83 -29.46 -28.91
N VAL A 632 1.85 -28.61 -28.86
CA VAL A 632 2.40 -27.89 -30.02
C VAL A 632 3.62 -28.58 -30.67
N ARG A 633 4.29 -29.53 -30.02
CA ARG A 633 5.51 -30.17 -30.57
C ARG A 633 5.29 -31.60 -31.07
N SER A 634 5.44 -31.78 -32.38
CA SER A 634 5.80 -33.07 -32.99
C SER A 634 7.34 -33.17 -33.03
N GLN A 635 7.86 -34.24 -32.42
CA GLN A 635 9.27 -34.57 -32.09
C GLN A 635 9.87 -33.91 -30.81
N PRO A 636 10.33 -34.75 -29.85
CA PRO A 636 10.94 -34.30 -28.60
C PRO A 636 12.46 -34.20 -28.74
N ASP A 637 13.06 -33.16 -28.17
CA ASP A 637 14.33 -33.29 -27.44
C ASP A 637 14.62 -32.05 -26.57
N MET A 638 15.26 -32.33 -25.42
CA MET A 638 15.83 -31.41 -24.41
C MET A 638 14.90 -30.56 -23.53
N ALA A 639 14.19 -31.21 -22.58
CA ALA A 639 13.80 -30.57 -21.31
C ALA A 639 13.49 -31.59 -20.18
N LYS A 640 14.17 -32.74 -20.13
CA LYS A 640 13.90 -33.79 -19.12
C LYS A 640 14.71 -33.69 -17.82
N GLU A 641 15.63 -32.73 -17.68
CA GLU A 641 16.57 -32.74 -16.54
C GLU A 641 16.24 -31.80 -15.37
N LEU A 642 15.22 -30.94 -15.45
CA LEU A 642 14.84 -30.08 -14.30
C LEU A 642 13.87 -30.74 -13.30
N VAL A 643 13.39 -31.96 -13.59
CA VAL A 643 12.35 -32.63 -12.78
C VAL A 643 12.87 -33.89 -12.07
N SER A 644 14.12 -34.29 -12.27
CA SER A 644 14.59 -35.62 -11.84
C SER A 644 15.60 -35.69 -10.69
N SER A 645 15.97 -34.59 -10.01
CA SER A 645 16.84 -34.72 -8.82
C SER A 645 16.02 -34.87 -7.53
N LEU A 646 15.76 -36.14 -7.20
CA LEU A 646 15.11 -36.69 -6.02
C LEU A 646 15.57 -36.12 -4.66
N GLY A 647 14.57 -35.81 -3.83
CA GLY A 647 14.63 -35.84 -2.36
C GLY A 647 13.35 -36.41 -1.72
N THR A 648 12.54 -37.13 -2.49
CA THR A 648 11.15 -37.47 -2.14
C THR A 648 11.02 -38.45 -0.98
N GLN A 649 11.90 -39.44 -0.84
CA GLN A 649 11.72 -40.47 0.21
C GLN A 649 12.07 -40.01 1.64
N ILE A 650 13.02 -39.09 1.81
CA ILE A 650 13.41 -38.55 3.14
C ILE A 650 12.48 -37.39 3.55
N GLN A 651 11.95 -36.64 2.58
CA GLN A 651 10.96 -35.60 2.82
C GLN A 651 9.58 -36.18 3.10
N GLU A 652 9.14 -37.25 2.44
CA GLU A 652 7.88 -37.94 2.74
C GLU A 652 7.88 -38.50 4.16
N ALA A 653 8.95 -39.17 4.61
CA ALA A 653 9.04 -39.68 5.98
C ALA A 653 9.04 -38.56 7.06
N ARG A 654 9.62 -37.39 6.76
CA ARG A 654 9.58 -36.21 7.64
C ARG A 654 8.24 -35.48 7.58
N ARG A 655 7.59 -35.46 6.42
CA ARG A 655 6.28 -34.87 6.17
C ARG A 655 5.18 -35.70 6.81
N GLU A 656 5.25 -37.02 6.78
CA GLU A 656 4.32 -37.92 7.50
C GLU A 656 4.47 -37.75 9.00
N LYS A 657 5.70 -37.65 9.52
CA LYS A 657 5.95 -37.46 10.95
C LYS A 657 5.54 -36.06 11.42
N ALA A 658 5.78 -35.02 10.62
CA ALA A 658 5.34 -33.66 10.89
C ALA A 658 3.82 -33.50 10.76
N LYS A 659 3.20 -34.18 9.79
CA LYS A 659 1.75 -34.23 9.57
C LYS A 659 1.04 -35.00 10.69
N GLN A 660 1.58 -36.13 11.16
CA GLN A 660 1.09 -36.82 12.35
C GLN A 660 1.26 -35.97 13.62
N THR A 661 2.37 -35.25 13.76
CA THR A 661 2.58 -34.35 14.91
C THR A 661 1.65 -33.12 14.85
N TYR A 662 1.32 -32.65 13.65
CA TYR A 662 0.42 -31.54 13.36
C TYR A 662 -1.07 -31.91 13.48
N GLU A 663 -1.46 -33.10 13.02
CA GLU A 663 -2.79 -33.68 13.19
C GLU A 663 -3.08 -34.01 14.67
N ASN A 664 -2.08 -34.49 15.42
CA ASN A 664 -2.17 -34.66 16.87
C ASN A 664 -2.28 -33.32 17.64
N LEU A 665 -1.89 -32.19 17.03
CA LEU A 665 -1.96 -30.85 17.61
C LEU A 665 -3.25 -30.11 17.25
N LEU A 666 -3.83 -30.38 16.07
CA LEU A 666 -5.07 -29.78 15.58
C LEU A 666 -6.33 -30.53 16.03
N SER A 667 -6.26 -31.84 16.29
CA SER A 667 -7.39 -32.63 16.76
C SER A 667 -7.82 -32.31 18.20
N ALA A 668 -7.09 -31.43 18.89
CA ALA A 668 -7.40 -31.04 20.26
C ALA A 668 -8.25 -29.76 20.39
N MET A 669 -8.55 -29.02 19.31
CA MET A 669 -9.22 -27.72 19.46
C MET A 669 -10.24 -27.40 18.34
N GLU A 670 -11.52 -27.41 18.75
CA GLU A 670 -12.69 -26.72 18.17
C GLU A 670 -13.54 -27.47 17.12
N GLY A 671 -14.65 -28.05 17.59
CA GLY A 671 -15.80 -28.57 16.81
C GLY A 671 -15.94 -30.11 16.83
N PRO A 672 -17.15 -30.69 16.94
CA PRO A 672 -17.32 -32.14 16.85
C PRO A 672 -16.92 -32.66 15.44
N PRO A 673 -16.17 -33.77 15.34
CA PRO A 673 -15.64 -34.26 14.07
C PRO A 673 -16.76 -34.87 13.21
N LEU A 674 -16.75 -34.60 11.90
CA LEU A 674 -17.68 -35.20 10.94
C LEU A 674 -16.92 -35.80 9.74
N LEU A 675 -16.96 -37.12 9.60
CA LEU A 675 -16.47 -37.83 8.44
C LEU A 675 -17.58 -38.03 7.40
N ILE A 676 -17.34 -37.66 6.15
CA ILE A 676 -18.28 -37.87 5.04
C ILE A 676 -17.67 -38.89 4.06
N LEU A 677 -18.29 -40.07 3.95
CA LEU A 677 -17.87 -41.12 3.02
C LEU A 677 -18.83 -41.18 1.83
N TYR A 678 -18.30 -41.17 0.61
CA TYR A 678 -19.14 -41.21 -0.58
C TYR A 678 -18.76 -42.31 -1.58
N ALA A 679 -19.75 -42.76 -2.34
CA ALA A 679 -19.58 -43.66 -3.47
C ALA A 679 -20.39 -43.14 -4.67
N SER A 680 -19.73 -42.97 -5.82
CA SER A 680 -20.33 -42.44 -7.03
C SER A 680 -19.59 -42.87 -8.30
N ASP A 681 -20.36 -43.31 -9.31
CA ASP A 681 -19.84 -43.60 -10.66
C ASP A 681 -19.96 -42.37 -11.60
N GLY A 682 -20.99 -41.53 -11.39
CA GLY A 682 -21.27 -40.34 -12.22
C GLY A 682 -20.94 -38.99 -11.56
N GLY A 683 -20.30 -39.01 -10.38
CA GLY A 683 -19.91 -37.81 -9.64
C GLY A 683 -21.03 -37.07 -8.90
N ASN A 684 -22.29 -37.52 -8.99
CA ASN A 684 -23.42 -36.88 -8.30
C ASN A 684 -23.31 -37.01 -6.77
N ALA A 685 -22.95 -38.18 -6.25
CA ALA A 685 -22.76 -38.39 -4.81
C ALA A 685 -21.56 -37.60 -4.29
N GLU A 686 -20.51 -37.51 -5.10
CA GLU A 686 -19.32 -36.71 -4.80
C GLU A 686 -19.64 -35.21 -4.73
N LYS A 687 -20.44 -34.68 -5.67
CA LYS A 687 -20.89 -33.28 -5.64
C LYS A 687 -21.67 -32.95 -4.37
N ILE A 688 -22.59 -33.83 -3.97
CA ILE A 688 -23.36 -33.65 -2.73
C ILE A 688 -22.44 -33.74 -1.50
N ALA A 689 -21.49 -34.67 -1.47
CA ALA A 689 -20.52 -34.79 -0.39
C ALA A 689 -19.64 -33.53 -0.26
N LYS A 690 -19.11 -33.01 -1.38
CA LYS A 690 -18.33 -31.76 -1.41
C LYS A 690 -19.14 -30.56 -0.92
N ARG A 691 -20.42 -30.47 -1.30
CA ARG A 691 -21.33 -29.43 -0.81
C ARG A 691 -21.58 -29.56 0.70
N LEU A 692 -21.79 -30.77 1.19
CA LEU A 692 -22.01 -31.04 2.62
C LEU A 692 -20.78 -30.66 3.46
N ILE A 693 -19.55 -30.92 2.98
CA ILE A 693 -18.30 -30.48 3.64
C ILE A 693 -18.25 -28.96 3.77
N GLY A 694 -18.48 -28.24 2.66
CA GLY A 694 -18.46 -26.78 2.67
C GLY A 694 -19.45 -26.21 3.67
N ARG A 695 -20.66 -26.77 3.70
CA ARG A 695 -21.72 -26.37 4.64
C ARG A 695 -21.42 -26.75 6.09
N ALA A 696 -20.77 -27.87 6.35
CA ALA A 696 -20.34 -28.30 7.67
C ALA A 696 -19.24 -27.38 8.23
N LYS A 697 -18.25 -27.00 7.40
CA LYS A 697 -17.16 -26.09 7.78
C LYS A 697 -17.67 -24.68 8.12
N VAL A 698 -18.60 -24.14 7.33
CA VAL A 698 -19.24 -22.85 7.62
C VAL A 698 -20.04 -22.89 8.92
N ARG A 699 -20.55 -24.08 9.29
CA ARG A 699 -21.28 -24.33 10.54
C ARG A 699 -20.36 -24.67 11.73
N GLY A 700 -19.04 -24.56 11.59
CA GLY A 700 -18.08 -24.78 12.67
C GLY A 700 -17.77 -26.25 12.98
N LEU A 701 -18.09 -27.18 12.09
CA LEU A 701 -17.74 -28.60 12.24
C LEU A 701 -16.35 -28.90 11.65
N ALA A 702 -15.60 -29.78 12.31
CA ALA A 702 -14.35 -30.33 11.80
C ALA A 702 -14.65 -31.44 10.77
N ALA A 703 -15.00 -31.03 9.54
CA ALA A 703 -15.50 -31.93 8.50
C ALA A 703 -14.44 -32.32 7.45
N ARG A 704 -14.35 -33.62 7.15
CA ARG A 704 -13.49 -34.21 6.09
C ARG A 704 -14.26 -35.22 5.25
N ALA A 705 -13.84 -35.48 4.01
CA ALA A 705 -14.44 -36.50 3.17
C ALA A 705 -13.44 -37.34 2.39
N SER A 706 -13.84 -38.56 2.09
CA SER A 706 -13.09 -39.53 1.29
C SER A 706 -14.05 -40.47 0.56
N THR A 707 -13.56 -41.19 -0.46
CA THR A 707 -14.35 -42.29 -1.04
C THR A 707 -14.48 -43.41 -0.03
N MET A 708 -15.56 -44.19 -0.10
CA MET A 708 -15.80 -45.29 0.84
C MET A 708 -14.64 -46.31 0.83
N ASP A 709 -14.17 -46.73 -0.34
CA ASP A 709 -13.10 -47.74 -0.45
C ASP A 709 -11.71 -47.20 -0.07
N SER A 710 -11.49 -45.88 -0.15
CA SER A 710 -10.21 -45.27 0.26
C SER A 710 -10.03 -45.11 1.77
N PHE A 711 -11.08 -45.36 2.56
CA PHE A 711 -11.03 -45.14 4.01
C PHE A 711 -10.91 -46.47 4.78
N PRO A 712 -9.84 -46.69 5.57
CA PRO A 712 -9.62 -47.94 6.28
C PRO A 712 -10.73 -48.27 7.29
N LEU A 713 -11.19 -49.52 7.30
CA LEU A 713 -12.26 -49.97 8.19
C LEU A 713 -11.83 -50.06 9.66
N GLU A 714 -10.55 -50.27 9.94
CA GLU A 714 -10.04 -50.22 11.32
C GLU A 714 -10.12 -48.81 11.91
N GLU A 715 -9.86 -47.79 11.08
CA GLU A 715 -9.93 -46.38 11.48
C GLU A 715 -11.38 -45.90 11.65
N LEU A 716 -12.31 -46.47 10.88
CA LEU A 716 -13.74 -46.12 10.96
C LEU A 716 -14.35 -46.37 12.34
N LYS A 717 -13.78 -47.28 13.14
CA LYS A 717 -14.24 -47.56 14.52
C LYS A 717 -13.90 -46.46 15.52
N LEU A 718 -12.97 -45.58 15.18
CA LEU A 718 -12.49 -44.49 16.04
C LEU A 718 -13.26 -43.18 15.81
N GLU A 719 -14.07 -43.12 14.75
CA GLU A 719 -14.82 -41.92 14.38
C GLU A 719 -16.10 -41.77 15.21
N GLU A 720 -16.50 -40.53 15.50
CA GLU A 720 -17.70 -40.24 16.29
C GLU A 720 -18.94 -39.98 15.42
N HIS A 721 -18.80 -39.24 14.32
CA HIS A 721 -19.91 -38.95 13.40
C HIS A 721 -19.53 -39.26 11.95
N VAL A 722 -20.30 -40.13 11.29
CA VAL A 722 -20.05 -40.59 9.92
C VAL A 722 -21.30 -40.43 9.05
N ALA A 723 -21.22 -39.62 8.00
CA ALA A 723 -22.28 -39.49 7.00
C ALA A 723 -21.90 -40.21 5.70
N PHE A 724 -22.74 -41.15 5.27
CA PHE A 724 -22.57 -41.88 4.01
C PHE A 724 -23.44 -41.29 2.90
N ILE A 725 -22.87 -41.03 1.73
CA ILE A 725 -23.61 -40.54 0.55
C ILE A 725 -23.33 -41.47 -0.64
N THR A 726 -24.34 -42.15 -1.15
CA THR A 726 -24.14 -43.14 -2.22
C THR A 726 -25.17 -43.01 -3.34
N SER A 727 -24.73 -43.16 -4.58
CA SER A 727 -25.63 -43.31 -5.74
C SER A 727 -25.90 -44.78 -6.04
N THR A 728 -27.00 -45.06 -6.72
CA THR A 728 -27.31 -46.42 -7.21
C THR A 728 -26.65 -46.66 -8.56
N ALA A 729 -25.88 -47.75 -8.72
CA ALA A 729 -25.27 -48.13 -9.99
C ALA A 729 -25.96 -49.37 -10.60
N GLY A 730 -26.12 -49.39 -11.93
CA GLY A 730 -26.65 -50.54 -12.65
C GLY A 730 -27.95 -51.10 -12.04
N GLN A 731 -28.03 -52.41 -11.85
CA GLN A 731 -29.17 -53.14 -11.25
C GLN A 731 -29.16 -53.09 -9.70
N GLY A 732 -29.05 -51.89 -9.13
CA GLY A 732 -29.05 -51.71 -7.68
C GLY A 732 -27.74 -52.13 -7.00
N GLU A 733 -26.63 -52.11 -7.72
CA GLU A 733 -25.29 -52.36 -7.21
C GLU A 733 -24.69 -51.09 -6.56
N PRO A 734 -23.78 -51.22 -5.59
CA PRO A 734 -23.00 -50.09 -5.11
C PRO A 734 -22.02 -49.61 -6.19
N PRO A 735 -21.74 -48.28 -6.25
CA PRO A 735 -20.76 -47.69 -7.17
C PRO A 735 -19.35 -48.25 -6.98
N GLN A 736 -18.50 -48.14 -8.00
CA GLN A 736 -17.20 -48.79 -8.06
C GLN A 736 -16.29 -48.45 -6.88
N ASN A 737 -16.31 -47.20 -6.41
CA ASN A 737 -15.51 -46.67 -5.30
C ASN A 737 -16.13 -46.85 -3.90
N GLY A 738 -17.13 -47.73 -3.77
CA GLY A 738 -17.62 -48.24 -2.48
C GLY A 738 -17.83 -49.75 -2.46
N ARG A 739 -17.42 -50.49 -3.50
CA ARG A 739 -17.72 -51.93 -3.61
C ARG A 739 -17.00 -52.75 -2.54
N GLU A 740 -15.79 -52.36 -2.17
CA GLU A 740 -14.99 -53.09 -1.17
C GLU A 740 -15.55 -52.90 0.23
N THR A 741 -15.92 -51.67 0.60
CA THR A 741 -16.60 -51.35 1.86
C THR A 741 -17.92 -52.13 1.99
N PHE A 742 -18.75 -52.15 0.94
CA PHE A 742 -20.01 -52.90 0.95
C PHE A 742 -19.78 -54.42 1.10
N ARG A 743 -18.75 -54.98 0.44
CA ARG A 743 -18.39 -56.40 0.59
C ARG A 743 -17.94 -56.72 2.01
N ALA A 744 -17.10 -55.87 2.60
CA ALA A 744 -16.62 -56.06 3.97
C ALA A 744 -17.78 -56.00 4.99
N PHE A 745 -18.68 -55.03 4.88
CA PHE A 745 -19.87 -54.95 5.72
C PHE A 745 -20.79 -56.16 5.54
N THR A 746 -20.96 -56.66 4.31
CA THR A 746 -21.72 -57.90 4.07
C THR A 746 -21.08 -59.10 4.76
N ALA A 747 -19.75 -59.21 4.68
CA ALA A 747 -19.01 -60.29 5.31
C ALA A 747 -19.17 -60.28 6.84
N PHE A 748 -19.06 -59.12 7.47
CA PHE A 748 -19.28 -58.97 8.92
C PHE A 748 -20.70 -59.36 9.34
N VAL A 749 -21.73 -58.86 8.63
CA VAL A 749 -23.13 -59.22 8.91
C VAL A 749 -23.36 -60.74 8.74
N SER A 750 -22.82 -61.35 7.67
CA SER A 750 -22.97 -62.78 7.41
C SER A 750 -22.30 -63.68 8.47
N LYS A 751 -21.26 -63.17 9.14
CA LYS A 751 -20.55 -63.84 10.23
C LYS A 751 -21.15 -63.53 11.61
N GLY A 752 -22.14 -62.65 11.69
CA GLY A 752 -22.71 -62.17 12.96
C GLY A 752 -21.75 -61.29 13.76
N GLU A 753 -20.71 -60.75 13.14
CA GLU A 753 -19.75 -59.86 13.78
C GLU A 753 -20.33 -58.45 13.85
N LYS A 754 -20.30 -57.83 15.04
CA LYS A 754 -20.76 -56.45 15.27
C LYS A 754 -19.58 -55.52 15.58
N PRO A 755 -18.82 -55.11 14.55
CA PRO A 755 -17.57 -54.38 14.73
C PRO A 755 -17.74 -52.98 15.35
N PHE A 756 -18.95 -52.43 15.37
CA PHE A 756 -19.26 -51.10 15.90
C PHE A 756 -20.00 -51.14 17.24
N GLU A 757 -20.37 -52.31 17.75
CA GLU A 757 -21.03 -52.44 19.06
C GLU A 757 -20.06 -52.03 20.17
N GLY A 758 -20.42 -50.98 20.93
CA GLY A 758 -19.57 -50.38 21.96
C GLY A 758 -18.55 -49.34 21.47
N THR A 759 -18.62 -48.94 20.20
CA THR A 759 -17.82 -47.83 19.63
C THR A 759 -18.59 -46.50 19.65
N PRO A 760 -17.93 -45.34 19.56
CA PRO A 760 -18.61 -44.03 19.53
C PRO A 760 -19.27 -43.69 18.18
N VAL A 761 -19.23 -44.59 17.20
CA VAL A 761 -19.66 -44.34 15.82
C VAL A 761 -21.17 -44.10 15.74
N LYS A 762 -21.55 -42.89 15.36
CA LYS A 762 -22.92 -42.53 14.95
C LYS A 762 -22.99 -42.29 13.45
N PHE A 763 -24.00 -42.83 12.77
CA PHE A 763 -24.08 -42.79 11.31
C PHE A 763 -25.39 -42.20 10.75
N ALA A 764 -25.32 -41.62 9.55
CA ALA A 764 -26.47 -41.29 8.72
C ALA A 764 -26.18 -41.64 7.26
N VAL A 765 -27.22 -41.99 6.51
CA VAL A 765 -27.09 -42.36 5.10
C VAL A 765 -28.02 -41.51 4.23
N PHE A 766 -27.48 -41.02 3.11
CA PHE A 766 -28.23 -40.43 2.02
C PHE A 766 -28.02 -41.24 0.73
N GLY A 767 -29.08 -41.87 0.25
CA GLY A 767 -29.10 -42.60 -1.01
C GLY A 767 -29.65 -41.74 -2.14
N MET A 768 -29.10 -41.89 -3.35
CA MET A 768 -29.73 -41.42 -4.58
C MET A 768 -30.01 -42.58 -5.55
N GLY A 769 -31.16 -42.51 -6.20
CA GLY A 769 -31.55 -43.45 -7.24
C GLY A 769 -32.78 -42.94 -7.99
N ASP A 770 -33.15 -43.65 -9.03
CA ASP A 770 -34.25 -43.27 -9.91
C ASP A 770 -35.39 -44.30 -9.73
N SER A 771 -36.58 -43.83 -9.34
CA SER A 771 -37.75 -44.69 -9.13
C SER A 771 -38.36 -45.23 -10.43
N HIS A 772 -38.11 -44.58 -11.57
CA HIS A 772 -38.62 -44.95 -12.89
C HIS A 772 -37.59 -45.69 -13.76
N TYR A 773 -36.37 -45.89 -13.24
CA TYR A 773 -35.27 -46.53 -13.96
C TYR A 773 -35.56 -47.99 -14.41
N TRP A 774 -36.68 -48.58 -13.98
CA TRP A 774 -37.08 -49.94 -14.36
C TRP A 774 -38.55 -50.05 -14.80
N PRO A 775 -38.84 -50.68 -15.97
CA PRO A 775 -40.19 -50.74 -16.53
C PRO A 775 -41.09 -51.83 -15.93
N ARG A 776 -40.62 -52.66 -14.98
CA ARG A 776 -41.35 -53.80 -14.42
C ARG A 776 -41.62 -53.66 -12.91
N PRO A 777 -42.82 -54.00 -12.41
CA PRO A 777 -43.16 -53.89 -10.98
C PRO A 777 -42.22 -54.67 -10.05
N GLU A 778 -41.66 -55.80 -10.50
CA GLU A 778 -40.71 -56.62 -9.76
C GLU A 778 -39.34 -55.95 -9.51
N ASP A 779 -38.96 -54.95 -10.31
CA ASP A 779 -37.65 -54.28 -10.26
C ASP A 779 -37.66 -53.00 -9.39
N ALA A 780 -38.82 -52.62 -8.82
CA ALA A 780 -38.97 -51.49 -7.90
C ALA A 780 -38.07 -51.58 -6.65
N GLY A 781 -37.61 -52.79 -6.30
CA GLY A 781 -36.67 -53.03 -5.22
C GLY A 781 -35.26 -52.46 -5.44
N TYR A 782 -34.91 -52.06 -6.66
CA TYR A 782 -33.60 -51.47 -6.96
C TYR A 782 -33.52 -49.97 -6.67
N TYR A 783 -34.66 -49.29 -6.51
CA TYR A 783 -34.70 -47.87 -6.17
C TYR A 783 -33.97 -47.60 -4.85
N ASN A 784 -32.91 -46.78 -4.91
CA ASN A 784 -32.07 -46.41 -3.76
C ASN A 784 -31.45 -47.60 -3.01
N LYS A 785 -31.33 -48.76 -3.65
CA LYS A 785 -30.96 -50.01 -2.99
C LYS A 785 -29.62 -49.94 -2.24
N PRO A 786 -28.52 -49.39 -2.78
CA PRO A 786 -27.27 -49.25 -2.03
C PRO A 786 -27.39 -48.36 -0.80
N GLY A 787 -28.20 -47.30 -0.84
CA GLY A 787 -28.46 -46.46 0.34
C GLY A 787 -29.22 -47.22 1.42
N LYS A 788 -30.30 -47.93 1.04
CA LYS A 788 -31.10 -48.76 1.95
C LYS A 788 -30.29 -49.91 2.55
N ASP A 789 -29.48 -50.57 1.73
CA ASP A 789 -28.64 -51.69 2.15
C ASP A 789 -27.56 -51.23 3.13
N LEU A 790 -26.89 -50.10 2.85
CA LEU A 790 -25.84 -49.56 3.72
C LEU A 790 -26.40 -49.18 5.09
N ASP A 791 -27.57 -48.54 5.07
CA ASP A 791 -28.27 -48.09 6.27
C ASP A 791 -28.68 -49.24 7.19
N ALA A 792 -29.31 -50.27 6.63
CA ALA A 792 -29.69 -51.48 7.37
C ALA A 792 -28.46 -52.26 7.87
N ARG A 793 -27.36 -52.27 7.11
CA ARG A 793 -26.13 -52.97 7.49
C ARG A 793 -25.39 -52.27 8.62
N MET A 794 -25.28 -50.95 8.60
CA MET A 794 -24.63 -50.21 9.69
C MET A 794 -25.33 -50.44 11.04
N GLU A 795 -26.67 -50.51 11.02
CA GLU A 795 -27.47 -50.86 12.19
C GLU A 795 -27.23 -52.31 12.64
N ALA A 796 -27.21 -53.28 11.72
CA ALA A 796 -26.88 -54.67 12.02
C ALA A 796 -25.46 -54.88 12.58
N LEU A 797 -24.51 -54.01 12.19
CA LEU A 797 -23.11 -54.03 12.64
C LEU A 797 -22.88 -53.35 14.00
N GLY A 798 -23.93 -52.79 14.61
CA GLY A 798 -23.92 -52.23 15.96
C GLY A 798 -23.65 -50.72 16.07
N ALA A 799 -23.73 -49.96 14.98
CA ALA A 799 -23.59 -48.50 14.99
C ALA A 799 -24.92 -47.79 15.34
N GLU A 800 -24.85 -46.63 16.00
CA GLU A 800 -26.05 -45.84 16.37
C GLU A 800 -26.44 -44.87 15.23
N ARG A 801 -27.73 -44.76 14.92
CA ARG A 801 -28.24 -43.88 13.85
C ARG A 801 -28.41 -42.43 14.33
N MET A 802 -27.76 -41.47 13.67
CA MET A 802 -27.88 -40.03 14.01
C MET A 802 -29.02 -39.30 13.29
N ALA A 803 -29.34 -39.69 12.05
CA ALA A 803 -30.45 -39.13 11.28
C ALA A 803 -31.18 -40.24 10.50
N PRO A 804 -32.49 -40.08 10.24
CA PRO A 804 -33.23 -40.99 9.37
C PRO A 804 -32.59 -41.14 7.99
N LEU A 805 -32.82 -42.28 7.34
CA LEU A 805 -32.38 -42.53 5.97
C LEU A 805 -32.98 -41.49 5.01
N GLY A 806 -32.13 -40.74 4.31
CA GLY A 806 -32.55 -39.83 3.25
C GLY A 806 -32.53 -40.52 1.89
N LEU A 807 -33.58 -40.32 1.10
CA LEU A 807 -33.74 -40.92 -0.23
C LEU A 807 -34.00 -39.80 -1.24
N GLY A 808 -33.07 -39.58 -2.16
CA GLY A 808 -33.25 -38.71 -3.31
C GLY A 808 -33.79 -39.51 -4.51
N ASP A 809 -34.81 -38.98 -5.17
CA ASP A 809 -35.37 -39.52 -6.41
C ASP A 809 -35.01 -38.59 -7.59
N ASP A 810 -34.44 -39.14 -8.64
CA ASP A 810 -34.13 -38.37 -9.86
C ASP A 810 -35.40 -37.89 -10.60
N GLN A 811 -36.57 -38.44 -10.26
CA GLN A 811 -37.85 -38.13 -10.90
C GLN A 811 -38.64 -37.00 -10.21
N ASP A 812 -38.16 -36.50 -9.07
CA ASP A 812 -38.79 -35.38 -8.39
C ASP A 812 -38.58 -34.04 -9.16
N PRO A 813 -39.39 -32.99 -8.93
CA PRO A 813 -39.27 -31.71 -9.63
C PRO A 813 -37.89 -31.04 -9.52
N ASP A 814 -37.23 -31.19 -8.37
CA ASP A 814 -35.84 -30.74 -8.14
C ASP A 814 -34.83 -31.90 -8.16
N GLY A 815 -35.25 -33.07 -8.68
CA GLY A 815 -34.51 -34.33 -8.64
C GLY A 815 -34.11 -34.73 -7.21
N PRO A 816 -32.90 -35.30 -6.99
CA PRO A 816 -32.48 -35.81 -5.68
C PRO A 816 -32.36 -34.72 -4.60
N GLN A 817 -32.44 -33.44 -4.98
CA GLN A 817 -32.45 -32.33 -4.04
C GLN A 817 -33.71 -32.30 -3.19
N THR A 818 -34.84 -32.81 -3.67
CA THR A 818 -36.11 -32.84 -2.94
C THR A 818 -35.95 -33.62 -1.63
N GLY A 819 -35.41 -34.84 -1.70
CA GLY A 819 -35.07 -35.64 -0.52
C GLY A 819 -33.90 -35.07 0.29
N TYR A 820 -32.91 -34.49 -0.37
CA TYR A 820 -31.73 -33.93 0.31
C TYR A 820 -32.08 -32.72 1.20
N LYS A 821 -32.93 -31.79 0.69
CA LYS A 821 -33.39 -30.60 1.43
C LYS A 821 -34.14 -30.96 2.72
N LEU A 822 -34.74 -32.14 2.79
CA LEU A 822 -35.41 -32.66 3.99
C LEU A 822 -34.44 -33.35 4.96
N TRP A 823 -33.45 -34.07 4.42
CA TRP A 823 -32.48 -34.85 5.20
C TRP A 823 -31.40 -33.99 5.86
N GLU A 824 -30.86 -33.02 5.12
CA GLU A 824 -29.75 -32.17 5.56
C GLU A 824 -30.04 -31.39 6.87
N PRO A 825 -31.21 -30.75 7.06
CA PRO A 825 -31.54 -30.10 8.32
C PRO A 825 -31.62 -31.08 9.50
N GLN A 826 -32.04 -32.32 9.27
CA GLN A 826 -32.11 -33.36 10.32
C GLN A 826 -30.71 -33.78 10.76
N LEU A 827 -29.77 -33.86 9.81
CA LEU A 827 -28.35 -34.07 10.09
C LEU A 827 -27.77 -32.92 10.93
N TRP A 828 -28.02 -31.67 10.56
CA TRP A 828 -27.54 -30.50 11.33
C TRP A 828 -28.11 -30.43 12.74
N LYS A 829 -29.39 -30.78 12.91
CA LYS A 829 -30.02 -30.88 14.22
C LYS A 829 -29.39 -31.97 15.09
N ALA A 830 -29.05 -33.13 14.50
CA ALA A 830 -28.38 -34.22 15.20
C ALA A 830 -26.95 -33.84 15.65
N LEU A 831 -26.29 -32.95 14.90
CA LEU A 831 -24.94 -32.43 15.18
C LEU A 831 -24.94 -31.12 16.01
N GLY A 832 -26.12 -30.56 16.33
CA GLY A 832 -26.26 -29.36 17.17
C GLY A 832 -25.88 -28.03 16.49
N VAL A 833 -25.94 -27.95 15.16
CA VAL A 833 -25.49 -26.77 14.36
C VAL A 833 -26.57 -26.16 13.46
N ASP A 834 -27.84 -26.38 13.77
CA ASP A 834 -29.00 -25.97 12.97
C ASP A 834 -29.30 -24.45 13.01
N GLY A 835 -28.78 -23.71 13.99
CA GLY A 835 -29.00 -22.26 14.14
C GLY A 835 -28.19 -21.32 13.23
N ILE A 836 -27.36 -21.85 12.31
CA ILE A 836 -26.47 -21.07 11.44
C ILE A 836 -27.03 -21.05 10.00
N GLU A 837 -27.58 -19.91 9.58
CA GLU A 837 -28.06 -19.67 8.20
C GLU A 837 -26.90 -19.44 7.22
N VAL A 838 -26.98 -20.05 6.03
CA VAL A 838 -25.99 -19.92 4.95
C VAL A 838 -26.74 -19.60 3.64
N LEU A 839 -26.41 -18.48 2.98
CA LEU A 839 -27.00 -18.03 1.72
C LEU A 839 -26.32 -18.71 0.50
N GLU A 840 -27.09 -19.09 -0.54
CA GLU A 840 -26.63 -19.84 -1.72
C GLU A 840 -25.98 -18.95 -2.82
N ALA A 841 -25.13 -19.56 -3.68
CA ALA A 841 -24.44 -18.89 -4.79
C ALA A 841 -25.13 -19.13 -6.16
N GLU A 842 -25.12 -18.11 -7.04
CA GLU A 842 -25.85 -18.01 -8.31
C GLU A 842 -25.25 -18.78 -9.53
N PRO A 843 -26.04 -19.06 -10.59
CA PRO A 843 -25.62 -19.76 -11.81
C PRO A 843 -24.73 -18.95 -12.78
N GLU A 844 -24.10 -19.63 -13.74
CA GLU A 844 -23.09 -19.05 -14.65
C GLU A 844 -23.61 -17.94 -15.60
N PRO A 845 -22.85 -16.85 -15.82
CA PRO A 845 -23.29 -15.68 -16.58
C PRO A 845 -23.21 -15.86 -18.11
N ILE A 846 -24.14 -15.22 -18.85
CA ILE A 846 -24.16 -15.15 -20.32
C ILE A 846 -22.95 -14.33 -20.84
N THR A 847 -22.16 -14.91 -21.75
CA THR A 847 -20.95 -14.27 -22.31
C THR A 847 -21.24 -13.40 -23.54
N ASN A 848 -20.33 -12.47 -23.85
CA ASN A 848 -20.41 -11.62 -25.05
C ASN A 848 -20.42 -12.41 -26.37
N GLU A 849 -19.76 -13.57 -26.43
CA GLU A 849 -19.74 -14.40 -27.64
C GLU A 849 -21.13 -14.96 -27.94
N HIS A 850 -21.88 -15.37 -26.91
CA HIS A 850 -23.28 -15.80 -27.07
C HIS A 850 -24.14 -14.67 -27.65
N ILE A 851 -23.94 -13.43 -27.17
CA ILE A 851 -24.67 -12.25 -27.67
C ILE A 851 -24.35 -11.99 -29.14
N LYS A 852 -23.07 -12.06 -29.55
CA LYS A 852 -22.64 -11.83 -30.95
C LYS A 852 -23.27 -12.85 -31.91
N ILE A 853 -23.22 -14.14 -31.57
CA ILE A 853 -23.78 -15.21 -32.40
C ILE A 853 -25.30 -15.04 -32.54
N ALA A 854 -25.98 -14.78 -31.43
CA ALA A 854 -27.44 -14.60 -31.41
C ALA A 854 -27.89 -13.31 -32.13
N SER A 855 -27.00 -12.34 -32.31
CA SER A 855 -27.33 -11.01 -32.84
C SER A 855 -27.55 -10.92 -34.35
N ASN A 856 -27.33 -12.00 -35.11
CA ASN A 856 -27.43 -11.99 -36.58
C ASN A 856 -26.60 -10.86 -37.22
N PHE A 857 -25.28 -10.93 -37.08
CA PHE A 857 -24.31 -9.94 -37.56
C PHE A 857 -24.55 -8.53 -37.00
N LEU A 858 -24.69 -8.44 -35.66
CA LEU A 858 -24.79 -7.20 -34.89
C LEU A 858 -26.08 -6.39 -35.08
N ARG A 859 -27.16 -7.03 -35.55
CA ARG A 859 -28.50 -6.42 -35.60
C ARG A 859 -29.17 -6.45 -34.23
N GLY A 860 -29.12 -7.61 -33.57
CA GLY A 860 -29.79 -7.86 -32.29
C GLY A 860 -31.26 -7.48 -32.36
N THR A 861 -31.72 -6.82 -31.30
CA THR A 861 -33.07 -6.22 -31.20
C THR A 861 -32.99 -4.70 -31.17
N ILE A 862 -31.92 -4.10 -31.73
CA ILE A 862 -31.64 -2.67 -31.62
C ILE A 862 -32.78 -1.83 -32.22
N VAL A 863 -33.38 -2.26 -33.33
CA VAL A 863 -34.46 -1.50 -33.99
C VAL A 863 -35.72 -1.50 -33.15
N GLU A 864 -36.06 -2.64 -32.55
CA GLU A 864 -37.17 -2.79 -31.61
C GLU A 864 -36.90 -1.96 -30.35
N GLY A 865 -35.69 -2.07 -29.80
CA GLY A 865 -35.22 -1.32 -28.64
C GLY A 865 -35.31 0.19 -28.86
N LEU A 866 -34.92 0.71 -30.03
CA LEU A 866 -35.03 2.14 -30.36
C LEU A 866 -36.48 2.63 -30.47
N LYS A 867 -37.44 1.76 -30.82
CA LYS A 867 -38.87 2.10 -30.88
C LYS A 867 -39.54 2.06 -29.51
N ASP A 868 -39.01 1.29 -28.58
CA ASP A 868 -39.52 1.20 -27.22
C ASP A 868 -39.24 2.50 -26.44
N THR A 869 -40.30 3.25 -26.11
CA THR A 869 -40.24 4.49 -25.34
C THR A 869 -40.56 4.29 -23.86
N SER A 870 -40.78 3.06 -23.40
CA SER A 870 -41.10 2.77 -22.00
C SER A 870 -39.91 2.98 -21.05
N THR A 871 -38.68 2.91 -21.56
CA THR A 871 -37.43 3.17 -20.83
C THR A 871 -36.46 4.02 -21.67
N GLY A 872 -35.63 4.81 -20.98
CA GLY A 872 -34.48 5.50 -21.58
C GLY A 872 -33.33 4.59 -22.04
N ALA A 873 -33.30 3.32 -21.63
CA ALA A 873 -32.25 2.36 -21.92
C ALA A 873 -32.51 1.51 -23.19
N LEU A 874 -31.46 0.85 -23.67
CA LEU A 874 -31.52 -0.35 -24.50
C LEU A 874 -31.34 -1.60 -23.64
N ALA A 875 -31.83 -2.75 -24.13
CA ALA A 875 -31.60 -4.03 -23.49
C ALA A 875 -30.09 -4.31 -23.30
N PRO A 876 -29.66 -5.00 -22.24
CA PRO A 876 -28.23 -5.23 -21.96
C PRO A 876 -27.45 -5.86 -23.13
N SER A 877 -28.08 -6.77 -23.88
CA SER A 877 -27.51 -7.38 -25.09
C SER A 877 -27.30 -6.35 -26.20
N ASP A 878 -28.31 -5.52 -26.49
CA ASP A 878 -28.22 -4.43 -27.48
C ASP A 878 -27.22 -3.35 -27.04
N GLY A 879 -27.08 -3.11 -25.74
CA GLY A 879 -26.05 -2.25 -25.17
C GLY A 879 -24.63 -2.77 -25.46
N GLN A 880 -24.42 -4.08 -25.59
CA GLN A 880 -23.14 -4.64 -26.04
C GLN A 880 -22.98 -4.53 -27.57
N LEU A 881 -24.04 -4.76 -28.34
CA LEU A 881 -24.00 -4.71 -29.81
C LEU A 881 -23.80 -3.29 -30.35
N THR A 882 -24.46 -2.30 -29.76
CA THR A 882 -24.35 -0.88 -30.15
C THR A 882 -22.93 -0.33 -30.02
N LYS A 883 -22.05 -0.96 -29.23
CA LYS A 883 -20.61 -0.64 -29.20
C LYS A 883 -19.95 -0.84 -30.56
N PHE A 884 -20.33 -1.83 -31.35
CA PHE A 884 -19.80 -2.03 -32.70
C PHE A 884 -20.28 -0.97 -33.70
N HIS A 885 -21.36 -0.27 -33.37
CA HIS A 885 -21.91 0.87 -34.10
C HIS A 885 -21.39 2.22 -33.59
N GLY A 886 -20.43 2.21 -32.65
CA GLY A 886 -19.78 3.41 -32.11
C GLY A 886 -20.48 4.04 -30.89
N ILE A 887 -21.45 3.36 -30.28
CA ILE A 887 -22.33 3.91 -29.25
C ILE A 887 -22.11 3.22 -27.90
N TYR A 888 -22.08 3.99 -26.82
CA TYR A 888 -22.11 3.47 -25.45
C TYR A 888 -23.31 4.02 -24.71
N GLN A 889 -24.09 3.15 -24.08
CA GLN A 889 -25.07 3.56 -23.07
C GLN A 889 -24.33 3.92 -21.78
N GLN A 890 -24.72 5.05 -21.19
CA GLN A 890 -24.25 5.59 -19.93
C GLN A 890 -25.46 6.04 -19.12
N ASP A 891 -25.24 6.32 -17.85
CA ASP A 891 -26.22 6.93 -16.97
C ASP A 891 -25.56 8.07 -16.20
N ASP A 892 -26.37 9.04 -15.79
CA ASP A 892 -25.91 10.16 -14.99
C ASP A 892 -25.56 9.69 -13.58
N ARG A 893 -24.27 9.70 -13.27
CA ARG A 893 -23.74 9.19 -11.99
C ARG A 893 -24.03 10.11 -10.83
N ASP A 894 -24.18 11.41 -11.08
CA ASP A 894 -24.32 12.41 -10.03
C ASP A 894 -25.71 12.33 -9.37
N ILE A 895 -26.71 11.87 -10.11
CA ILE A 895 -28.11 11.70 -9.64
C ILE A 895 -28.53 10.23 -9.51
N ARG A 896 -27.61 9.28 -9.69
CA ARG A 896 -27.95 7.84 -9.68
C ARG A 896 -28.55 7.43 -8.35
N ASP A 897 -27.88 7.78 -7.25
CA ASP A 897 -28.28 7.37 -5.91
C ASP A 897 -29.61 8.03 -5.53
N GLU A 898 -29.78 9.33 -5.83
CA GLU A 898 -31.05 10.06 -5.62
C GLU A 898 -32.23 9.42 -6.39
N ARG A 899 -32.00 8.98 -7.64
CA ARG A 899 -33.04 8.32 -8.44
C ARG A 899 -33.32 6.91 -7.96
N GLN A 900 -32.30 6.18 -7.51
CA GLN A 900 -32.45 4.85 -6.93
C GLN A 900 -33.28 4.90 -5.64
N ASP A 901 -33.02 5.87 -4.76
CA ASP A 901 -33.80 6.11 -3.54
C ASP A 901 -35.25 6.49 -3.85
N ALA A 902 -35.48 7.20 -4.96
CA ALA A 902 -36.82 7.54 -5.45
C ALA A 902 -37.52 6.39 -6.21
N GLY A 903 -36.87 5.23 -6.38
CA GLY A 903 -37.40 4.08 -7.13
C GLY A 903 -37.53 4.34 -8.64
N LEU A 904 -36.83 5.34 -9.17
CA LEU A 904 -36.83 5.72 -10.58
C LEU A 904 -35.71 5.01 -11.35
N GLU A 905 -35.92 4.75 -12.65
CA GLU A 905 -34.85 4.22 -13.49
C GLU A 905 -33.67 5.21 -13.59
N PRO A 906 -32.42 4.74 -13.76
CA PRO A 906 -31.27 5.61 -13.99
C PRO A 906 -31.51 6.57 -15.17
N ALA A 907 -30.96 7.78 -15.08
CA ALA A 907 -31.06 8.75 -16.15
C ALA A 907 -30.10 8.37 -17.29
N TYR A 908 -30.58 7.52 -18.20
CA TYR A 908 -29.77 7.02 -19.30
C TYR A 908 -29.50 8.07 -20.37
N SER A 909 -28.24 8.11 -20.81
CA SER A 909 -27.78 8.86 -21.97
C SER A 909 -26.78 8.01 -22.76
N PHE A 910 -26.38 8.49 -23.93
CA PHE A 910 -25.51 7.77 -24.83
C PHE A 910 -24.32 8.62 -25.23
N MET A 911 -23.17 7.95 -25.32
CA MET A 911 -21.95 8.49 -25.92
C MET A 911 -21.80 7.94 -27.33
N ILE A 912 -21.61 8.81 -28.31
CA ILE A 912 -21.32 8.42 -29.69
C ILE A 912 -19.86 8.78 -29.99
N ARG A 913 -19.09 7.82 -30.48
CA ARG A 913 -17.72 8.06 -30.97
C ARG A 913 -17.71 8.09 -32.50
N CYS A 914 -17.18 9.17 -33.05
CA CYS A 914 -16.98 9.35 -34.48
C CYS A 914 -15.52 9.03 -34.86
N ARG A 915 -15.33 8.16 -35.84
CA ARG A 915 -14.01 7.76 -36.34
C ARG A 915 -13.41 8.88 -37.21
N LEU A 916 -12.13 9.17 -37.01
CA LEU A 916 -11.39 10.17 -37.80
C LEU A 916 -9.99 9.61 -38.11
N PRO A 917 -9.85 8.77 -39.15
CA PRO A 917 -8.58 8.12 -39.49
C PRO A 917 -7.46 9.14 -39.68
N GLY A 918 -6.35 8.97 -38.96
CA GLY A 918 -5.21 9.89 -38.99
C GLY A 918 -5.46 11.28 -38.36
N GLY A 919 -6.61 11.51 -37.73
CA GLY A 919 -6.88 12.74 -36.99
C GLY A 919 -7.11 14.00 -37.82
N VAL A 920 -7.31 13.86 -39.14
CA VAL A 920 -7.52 15.00 -40.06
C VAL A 920 -9.00 15.26 -40.28
N CYS A 921 -9.47 16.47 -39.97
CA CYS A 921 -10.83 16.93 -40.28
C CYS A 921 -10.81 18.23 -41.12
N THR A 922 -11.84 18.42 -41.94
CA THR A 922 -12.06 19.68 -42.67
C THR A 922 -12.83 20.69 -41.81
N PRO A 923 -12.72 22.00 -42.08
CA PRO A 923 -13.51 23.01 -41.38
C PRO A 923 -15.03 22.76 -41.44
N GLN A 924 -15.54 22.27 -42.57
CA GLN A 924 -16.95 21.93 -42.74
C GLN A 924 -17.36 20.75 -41.87
N GLN A 925 -16.50 19.73 -41.75
CA GLN A 925 -16.71 18.61 -40.83
C GLN A 925 -16.70 19.07 -39.38
N TRP A 926 -15.77 19.95 -39.00
CA TRP A 926 -15.73 20.53 -37.65
C TRP A 926 -17.04 21.23 -37.28
N LEU A 927 -17.52 22.14 -38.15
CA LEU A 927 -18.79 22.85 -37.96
C LEU A 927 -20.00 21.91 -37.92
N ALA A 928 -19.96 20.79 -38.64
CA ALA A 928 -21.01 19.79 -38.60
C ALA A 928 -21.02 19.05 -37.25
N ILE A 929 -19.86 18.68 -36.70
CA ILE A 929 -19.73 18.05 -35.37
C ILE A 929 -20.21 19.01 -34.27
N ASP A 930 -19.79 20.27 -34.32
CA ASP A 930 -20.18 21.33 -33.38
C ASP A 930 -21.71 21.48 -33.30
N ARG A 931 -22.37 21.62 -34.46
CA ARG A 931 -23.84 21.68 -34.53
C ARG A 931 -24.54 20.44 -33.97
N ILE A 932 -23.98 19.24 -34.20
CA ILE A 932 -24.57 18.00 -33.68
C ILE A 932 -24.48 17.97 -32.14
N ALA A 933 -23.39 18.48 -31.56
CA ALA A 933 -23.24 18.57 -30.11
C ALA A 933 -24.28 19.52 -29.49
N ASP A 934 -24.52 20.67 -30.11
CA ASP A 934 -25.52 21.66 -29.67
C ASP A 934 -26.96 21.16 -29.82
N GLU A 935 -27.31 20.62 -30.99
CA GLU A 935 -28.69 20.26 -31.29
C GLU A 935 -29.16 18.98 -30.59
N ARG A 936 -28.23 18.06 -30.29
CA ARG A 936 -28.58 16.65 -29.97
C ARG A 936 -27.83 16.06 -28.79
N GLY A 937 -26.74 16.69 -28.37
CA GLY A 937 -25.96 16.32 -27.19
C GLY A 937 -26.11 17.33 -26.07
N ASN A 938 -25.03 17.54 -25.32
CA ASN A 938 -24.99 18.45 -24.18
C ASN A 938 -24.29 19.79 -24.50
N GLY A 939 -24.21 20.21 -25.77
CA GLY A 939 -23.52 21.43 -26.20
C GLY A 939 -21.99 21.32 -26.21
N THR A 940 -21.44 20.12 -26.01
CA THR A 940 -19.98 19.89 -26.06
C THR A 940 -19.64 18.57 -26.74
N PHE A 941 -18.44 18.48 -27.32
CA PHE A 941 -17.84 17.23 -27.76
C PHE A 941 -16.37 17.17 -27.36
N LYS A 942 -15.83 15.97 -27.18
CA LYS A 942 -14.44 15.76 -26.72
C LYS A 942 -13.55 15.30 -27.86
N LEU A 943 -12.35 15.88 -27.93
CA LEU A 943 -11.23 15.33 -28.67
C LEU A 943 -10.54 14.27 -27.83
N THR A 944 -10.12 13.18 -28.46
CA THR A 944 -9.54 12.05 -27.75
C THR A 944 -8.09 11.84 -28.19
N THR A 945 -7.28 11.28 -27.30
CA THR A 945 -5.89 10.86 -27.61
C THR A 945 -5.82 9.82 -28.72
N ARG A 946 -6.94 9.16 -29.05
CA ARG A 946 -7.07 8.26 -30.20
C ARG A 946 -7.60 8.93 -31.47
N GLN A 947 -7.49 10.26 -31.58
CA GLN A 947 -7.86 11.00 -32.78
C GLN A 947 -9.30 10.72 -33.22
N THR A 948 -10.24 10.83 -32.28
CA THR A 948 -11.70 10.70 -32.52
C THR A 948 -12.48 11.80 -31.81
N PHE A 949 -13.67 12.12 -32.32
CA PHE A 949 -14.66 12.94 -31.62
C PHE A 949 -15.58 12.06 -30.76
N GLN A 950 -15.92 12.53 -29.55
CA GLN A 950 -16.92 11.90 -28.69
C GLN A 950 -18.02 12.88 -28.30
N PHE A 951 -19.26 12.51 -28.57
CA PHE A 951 -20.46 13.21 -28.14
C PHE A 951 -20.99 12.59 -26.86
N HIS A 952 -21.41 13.38 -25.89
CA HIS A 952 -22.05 12.91 -24.66
C HIS A 952 -23.45 13.51 -24.51
N GLY A 953 -24.27 12.90 -23.66
CA GLY A 953 -25.62 13.39 -23.38
C GLY A 953 -26.63 13.15 -24.50
N ILE A 954 -26.31 12.31 -25.50
CA ILE A 954 -27.29 11.96 -26.54
C ILE A 954 -28.36 11.09 -25.91
N ILE A 955 -29.62 11.49 -25.94
CA ILE A 955 -30.72 10.63 -25.45
C ILE A 955 -31.22 9.67 -26.53
N LYS A 956 -31.87 8.56 -26.14
CA LYS A 956 -32.28 7.46 -27.02
C LYS A 956 -32.96 7.90 -28.32
N LYS A 957 -33.90 8.85 -28.23
CA LYS A 957 -34.62 9.42 -29.40
C LYS A 957 -33.73 10.18 -30.40
N HIS A 958 -32.56 10.66 -29.97
CA HIS A 958 -31.63 11.43 -30.78
C HIS A 958 -30.48 10.59 -31.35
N LEU A 959 -30.31 9.33 -30.93
CA LEU A 959 -29.26 8.43 -31.43
C LEU A 959 -29.24 8.29 -32.95
N LYS A 960 -30.37 7.86 -33.53
CA LYS A 960 -30.47 7.61 -34.97
C LYS A 960 -30.31 8.89 -35.80
N PRO A 961 -31.01 10.00 -35.48
CA PRO A 961 -30.73 11.28 -36.13
C PRO A 961 -29.25 11.66 -36.07
N SER A 962 -28.60 11.59 -34.90
CA SER A 962 -27.20 11.99 -34.72
C SER A 962 -26.26 11.21 -35.64
N ILE A 963 -26.44 9.89 -35.77
CA ILE A 963 -25.66 9.07 -36.69
C ILE A 963 -25.88 9.48 -38.16
N GLN A 964 -27.12 9.76 -38.55
CA GLN A 964 -27.43 10.26 -39.90
C GLN A 964 -26.77 11.62 -40.19
N ALA A 965 -26.70 12.51 -39.18
CA ALA A 965 -26.04 13.80 -39.33
C ALA A 965 -24.51 13.66 -39.43
N ILE A 966 -23.90 12.77 -38.64
CA ILE A 966 -22.47 12.43 -38.76
C ILE A 966 -22.17 11.90 -40.17
N ASN A 967 -23.02 10.99 -40.68
CA ASN A 967 -22.88 10.44 -42.03
C ASN A 967 -23.01 11.50 -43.13
N LYS A 968 -23.92 12.46 -42.97
CA LYS A 968 -24.05 13.61 -43.88
C LYS A 968 -22.80 14.50 -43.92
N GLY A 969 -22.04 14.52 -42.83
CA GLY A 969 -20.71 15.16 -42.73
C GLY A 969 -19.56 14.35 -43.35
N LEU A 970 -19.83 13.23 -44.04
CA LEU A 970 -18.82 12.30 -44.56
C LEU A 970 -17.89 11.75 -43.48
N MET A 971 -18.44 11.52 -42.30
CA MET A 971 -17.78 10.81 -41.20
C MET A 971 -18.67 9.64 -40.77
N ASP A 972 -18.12 8.68 -40.01
CA ASP A 972 -18.88 7.51 -39.56
C ASP A 972 -18.53 7.10 -38.14
N THR A 973 -19.42 6.30 -37.55
CA THR A 973 -19.26 5.70 -36.22
C THR A 973 -18.99 4.20 -36.31
N ILE A 974 -18.87 3.67 -37.54
CA ILE A 974 -18.67 2.24 -37.81
C ILE A 974 -17.32 1.83 -37.24
N ALA A 975 -17.32 0.76 -36.42
CA ALA A 975 -16.11 0.22 -35.82
C ALA A 975 -15.28 1.26 -35.02
N ALA A 976 -15.86 2.40 -34.64
CA ALA A 976 -15.19 3.37 -33.76
C ALA A 976 -14.97 2.79 -32.34
N CYS A 977 -15.77 1.78 -31.99
CA CYS A 977 -15.83 1.12 -30.69
C CYS A 977 -16.06 -0.39 -30.88
N GLY A 978 -16.07 -1.17 -29.79
CA GLY A 978 -16.22 -2.63 -29.84
C GLY A 978 -14.91 -3.39 -30.05
N ASP A 979 -15.04 -4.71 -30.25
CA ASP A 979 -13.94 -5.66 -30.48
C ASP A 979 -13.64 -5.81 -31.98
N VAL A 980 -13.15 -4.72 -32.55
CA VAL A 980 -12.83 -4.52 -33.97
C VAL A 980 -11.56 -3.68 -34.10
N ASN A 981 -11.06 -3.51 -35.32
CA ASN A 981 -10.05 -2.49 -35.60
C ASN A 981 -10.61 -1.09 -35.28
N ARG A 982 -9.96 -0.41 -34.34
CA ARG A 982 -10.27 0.97 -33.95
C ARG A 982 -9.64 1.96 -34.92
N THR A 983 -9.90 3.25 -34.68
CA THR A 983 -9.24 4.35 -35.39
C THR A 983 -7.72 4.17 -35.43
N VAL A 984 -7.19 4.24 -36.67
CA VAL A 984 -5.76 4.21 -36.97
C VAL A 984 -5.20 5.60 -36.69
N LEU A 985 -4.22 5.68 -35.79
CA LEU A 985 -3.57 6.93 -35.40
C LEU A 985 -2.45 7.29 -36.37
N CYS A 986 -2.17 8.58 -36.52
CA CYS A 986 -1.05 9.12 -37.28
C CYS A 986 -0.37 10.24 -36.49
N SER A 987 0.95 10.33 -36.49
CA SER A 987 1.66 11.48 -35.90
C SER A 987 1.15 12.82 -36.43
N ALA A 988 0.99 13.80 -35.56
CA ALA A 988 0.56 15.16 -35.91
C ALA A 988 1.79 16.04 -36.22
N LEU A 989 2.17 16.14 -37.49
CA LEU A 989 3.41 16.82 -37.92
C LEU A 989 3.16 18.01 -38.85
N PRO A 990 2.83 19.20 -38.31
CA PRO A 990 2.63 20.40 -39.12
C PRO A 990 3.91 20.88 -39.83
N THR A 991 5.09 20.58 -39.27
CA THR A 991 6.40 20.98 -39.82
C THR A 991 6.86 20.13 -41.01
N LEU A 992 6.27 18.95 -41.22
CA LEU A 992 6.57 18.03 -42.32
C LEU A 992 5.30 17.70 -43.11
N SER A 993 4.62 18.75 -43.61
CA SER A 993 3.28 18.65 -44.21
C SER A 993 3.16 17.65 -45.37
N HIS A 994 4.19 17.53 -46.22
CA HIS A 994 4.21 16.57 -47.34
C HIS A 994 4.23 15.12 -46.84
N LEU A 995 5.18 14.79 -45.97
CA LEU A 995 5.30 13.45 -45.37
C LEU A 995 4.08 13.11 -44.51
N HIS A 996 3.58 14.07 -43.73
CA HIS A 996 2.34 13.91 -42.96
C HIS A 996 1.16 13.57 -43.87
N THR A 997 1.05 14.19 -45.04
CA THR A 997 -0.01 13.89 -46.02
C THR A 997 0.08 12.45 -46.54
N GLU A 998 1.29 11.96 -46.85
CA GLU A 998 1.51 10.57 -47.28
C GLU A 998 1.12 9.57 -46.19
N VAL A 999 1.56 9.83 -44.95
CA VAL A 999 1.33 8.95 -43.80
C VAL A 999 -0.15 8.98 -43.36
N ALA A 1000 -0.79 10.15 -43.35
CA ALA A 1000 -2.22 10.29 -43.08
C ALA A 1000 -3.07 9.59 -44.17
N ALA A 1001 -2.68 9.69 -45.44
CA ALA A 1001 -3.33 8.96 -46.53
C ALA A 1001 -3.17 7.44 -46.38
N PHE A 1002 -2.01 6.96 -45.92
CA PHE A 1002 -1.81 5.56 -45.55
C PHE A 1002 -2.72 5.14 -44.38
N ALA A 1003 -2.76 5.91 -43.29
CA ALA A 1003 -3.62 5.62 -42.14
C ALA A 1003 -5.11 5.56 -42.52
N LYS A 1004 -5.57 6.45 -43.41
CA LYS A 1004 -6.93 6.43 -43.95
C LYS A 1004 -7.20 5.16 -44.76
N ARG A 1005 -6.35 4.84 -45.75
CA ARG A 1005 -6.48 3.61 -46.56
C ARG A 1005 -6.50 2.36 -45.70
N LEU A 1006 -5.61 2.29 -44.71
CA LEU A 1006 -5.53 1.17 -43.77
C LEU A 1006 -6.80 1.05 -42.92
N SER A 1007 -7.31 2.18 -42.42
CA SER A 1007 -8.54 2.18 -41.63
C SER A 1007 -9.74 1.74 -42.46
N GLU A 1008 -9.83 2.15 -43.73
CA GLU A 1008 -10.89 1.74 -44.67
C GLU A 1008 -10.77 0.26 -45.06
N HIS A 1009 -9.55 -0.24 -45.29
CA HIS A 1009 -9.28 -1.63 -45.66
C HIS A 1009 -9.74 -2.63 -44.60
N LEU A 1010 -9.56 -2.29 -43.32
CA LEU A 1010 -9.90 -3.14 -42.17
C LEU A 1010 -11.31 -2.91 -41.62
N LEU A 1011 -12.17 -2.14 -42.29
CA LEU A 1011 -13.56 -1.95 -41.86
C LEU A 1011 -14.37 -3.25 -42.00
N PRO A 1012 -15.27 -3.54 -41.04
CA PRO A 1012 -16.23 -4.62 -41.20
C PRO A 1012 -17.12 -4.42 -42.42
N ARG A 1013 -17.32 -5.47 -43.22
CA ARG A 1013 -18.18 -5.48 -44.41
C ARG A 1013 -19.55 -6.05 -44.07
N MET A 1014 -20.39 -5.22 -43.43
CA MET A 1014 -21.73 -5.59 -42.95
C MET A 1014 -22.80 -4.59 -43.40
N THR A 1015 -24.03 -5.06 -43.63
CA THR A 1015 -25.14 -4.18 -44.02
C THR A 1015 -25.91 -3.60 -42.82
N ALA A 1016 -25.86 -4.25 -41.65
CA ALA A 1016 -26.67 -3.89 -40.49
C ALA A 1016 -26.54 -2.43 -40.03
N TYR A 1017 -25.35 -1.81 -40.11
CA TYR A 1017 -25.21 -0.37 -39.78
C TYR A 1017 -26.08 0.52 -40.68
N HIS A 1018 -26.10 0.23 -41.99
CA HIS A 1018 -26.84 1.00 -42.97
C HIS A 1018 -28.36 0.76 -42.86
N GLU A 1019 -28.76 -0.46 -42.51
CA GLU A 1019 -30.16 -0.84 -42.28
C GLU A 1019 -30.73 -0.15 -41.03
N ILE A 1020 -30.01 -0.22 -39.91
CA ILE A 1020 -30.48 0.31 -38.61
C ILE A 1020 -30.48 1.84 -38.61
N TRP A 1021 -29.37 2.44 -39.05
CA TRP A 1021 -29.13 3.87 -38.84
C TRP A 1021 -29.41 4.73 -40.06
N LEU A 1022 -29.21 4.23 -41.28
CA LEU A 1022 -29.31 5.03 -42.52
C LEU A 1022 -30.54 4.71 -43.38
N ASP A 1023 -31.45 3.87 -42.88
CA ASP A 1023 -32.72 3.50 -43.54
C ASP A 1023 -32.56 2.91 -44.95
N LYS A 1024 -31.38 2.36 -45.26
CA LYS A 1024 -31.13 1.71 -46.56
C LYS A 1024 -31.64 0.26 -46.51
N LYS A 1025 -32.66 -0.05 -47.30
CA LYS A 1025 -33.14 -1.44 -47.50
C LYS A 1025 -32.28 -2.16 -48.54
N MET A 1026 -32.05 -3.46 -48.36
CA MET A 1026 -31.45 -4.31 -49.39
C MET A 1026 -32.27 -4.25 -50.69
N VAL A 1027 -31.61 -4.08 -51.82
CA VAL A 1027 -32.22 -4.27 -53.14
C VAL A 1027 -32.37 -5.78 -53.36
N ALA A 1028 -33.59 -6.22 -53.64
CA ALA A 1028 -33.99 -7.62 -53.75
C ALA A 1028 -33.10 -8.43 -54.72
N GLY A 1029 -32.61 -9.55 -54.22
CA GLY A 1029 -31.94 -10.62 -54.96
C GLY A 1029 -31.48 -11.64 -53.94
N ASP A 1030 -32.05 -12.85 -53.96
CA ASP A 1030 -31.88 -13.94 -53.00
C ASP A 1030 -30.52 -13.94 -52.28
N ALA A 1031 -30.53 -13.48 -51.02
CA ALA A 1031 -29.32 -13.12 -50.31
C ALA A 1031 -28.50 -14.36 -49.95
N VAL A 1032 -27.40 -14.53 -50.68
CA VAL A 1032 -26.20 -15.25 -50.24
C VAL A 1032 -26.00 -15.00 -48.75
N LYS A 1033 -25.94 -16.06 -47.95
CA LYS A 1033 -25.68 -16.04 -46.50
C LYS A 1033 -24.68 -14.92 -46.18
N GLU A 1034 -25.14 -13.88 -45.48
CA GLU A 1034 -24.34 -12.68 -45.22
C GLU A 1034 -23.01 -13.11 -44.56
N PHE A 1035 -21.89 -12.67 -45.13
CA PHE A 1035 -20.57 -13.17 -44.78
C PHE A 1035 -19.64 -12.01 -44.49
N GLU A 1036 -19.09 -11.97 -43.28
CA GLU A 1036 -18.05 -11.03 -42.89
C GLU A 1036 -16.67 -11.70 -43.15
N PRO A 1037 -15.89 -11.24 -44.14
CA PRO A 1037 -14.68 -11.94 -44.60
C PRO A 1037 -13.47 -11.80 -43.67
N LEU A 1038 -13.39 -10.74 -42.87
CA LEU A 1038 -12.21 -10.41 -42.06
C LEU A 1038 -12.37 -10.77 -40.58
N TYR A 1039 -13.56 -10.62 -40.03
CA TYR A 1039 -13.94 -10.73 -38.63
C TYR A 1039 -14.74 -12.01 -38.34
N GLY A 1040 -15.46 -12.55 -39.33
CA GLY A 1040 -16.33 -13.72 -39.16
C GLY A 1040 -17.49 -13.47 -38.18
N PRO A 1041 -18.22 -14.53 -37.76
CA PRO A 1041 -19.42 -14.38 -36.93
C PRO A 1041 -19.14 -13.95 -35.48
N TYR A 1042 -17.91 -14.15 -34.99
CA TYR A 1042 -17.50 -13.88 -33.61
C TYR A 1042 -16.75 -12.56 -33.42
N TYR A 1043 -16.38 -11.88 -34.51
CA TYR A 1043 -15.51 -10.71 -34.47
C TYR A 1043 -14.17 -10.99 -33.76
N LEU A 1044 -13.40 -9.94 -33.44
CA LEU A 1044 -12.14 -10.12 -32.73
C LEU A 1044 -12.40 -10.50 -31.25
N PRO A 1045 -11.47 -11.23 -30.62
CA PRO A 1045 -11.53 -11.51 -29.18
C PRO A 1045 -11.36 -10.26 -28.30
N ARG A 1046 -10.81 -9.18 -28.85
CA ARG A 1046 -10.71 -7.86 -28.22
C ARG A 1046 -10.48 -6.75 -29.25
N LYS A 1047 -10.68 -5.49 -28.84
CA LYS A 1047 -10.26 -4.28 -29.59
C LYS A 1047 -8.85 -4.40 -30.18
N PHE A 1048 -8.69 -3.98 -31.44
CA PHE A 1048 -7.43 -3.95 -32.19
C PHE A 1048 -7.05 -2.50 -32.50
N LYS A 1049 -5.82 -2.10 -32.16
CA LYS A 1049 -5.34 -0.73 -32.18
C LYS A 1049 -4.12 -0.61 -33.09
N ILE A 1050 -4.15 0.37 -33.98
CA ILE A 1050 -3.05 0.63 -34.89
C ILE A 1050 -2.59 2.08 -34.75
N ALA A 1051 -1.28 2.32 -34.83
CA ALA A 1051 -0.70 3.66 -34.88
C ALA A 1051 0.42 3.76 -35.92
N VAL A 1052 0.55 4.92 -36.54
CA VAL A 1052 1.60 5.24 -37.51
C VAL A 1052 2.40 6.41 -36.97
N ALA A 1053 3.66 6.15 -36.60
CA ALA A 1053 4.58 7.14 -36.05
C ALA A 1053 5.57 7.62 -37.10
N VAL A 1054 5.95 8.89 -37.02
CA VAL A 1054 6.93 9.51 -37.92
C VAL A 1054 8.12 10.03 -37.09
N PRO A 1055 9.31 9.40 -37.19
CA PRO A 1055 10.51 9.82 -36.47
C PRO A 1055 10.91 11.28 -36.77
N PRO A 1056 11.54 11.99 -35.82
CA PRO A 1056 12.00 11.50 -34.51
C PRO A 1056 10.91 11.48 -33.42
N THR A 1057 9.69 11.92 -33.72
CA THR A 1057 8.61 12.06 -32.73
C THR A 1057 7.76 10.79 -32.63
N ASN A 1058 7.46 10.36 -31.41
CA ASN A 1058 6.56 9.23 -31.13
C ASN A 1058 5.36 9.71 -30.28
N ASP A 1059 4.62 10.68 -30.80
CA ASP A 1059 3.44 11.30 -30.17
C ASP A 1059 2.21 10.38 -30.10
N VAL A 1060 2.18 9.32 -30.92
CA VAL A 1060 1.11 8.31 -30.95
C VAL A 1060 1.41 7.06 -30.10
N ASP A 1061 2.54 7.04 -29.40
CA ASP A 1061 3.02 5.93 -28.57
C ASP A 1061 2.96 4.58 -29.32
N VAL A 1062 3.70 4.48 -30.44
CA VAL A 1062 3.61 3.37 -31.40
C VAL A 1062 3.72 1.97 -30.77
N PHE A 1063 4.57 1.81 -29.75
CA PHE A 1063 4.79 0.54 -29.05
C PHE A 1063 3.65 0.11 -28.11
N THR A 1064 2.67 0.98 -27.84
CA THR A 1064 1.50 0.67 -26.98
C THR A 1064 0.31 0.11 -27.75
N ASN A 1065 0.42 0.06 -29.08
CA ASN A 1065 -0.63 -0.36 -30.01
C ASN A 1065 -0.39 -1.81 -30.48
N ASP A 1066 -1.46 -2.50 -30.87
CA ASP A 1066 -1.40 -3.89 -31.32
C ASP A 1066 -0.52 -4.04 -32.56
N VAL A 1067 -0.58 -3.04 -33.44
CA VAL A 1067 0.30 -2.88 -34.59
C VAL A 1067 0.80 -1.44 -34.66
N GLY A 1068 2.10 -1.28 -34.86
CA GLY A 1068 2.73 0.01 -35.10
C GLY A 1068 3.42 0.07 -36.46
N PHE A 1069 3.37 1.23 -37.10
CA PHE A 1069 4.09 1.51 -38.35
C PHE A 1069 5.00 2.72 -38.13
N ILE A 1070 6.32 2.51 -38.13
CA ILE A 1070 7.31 3.57 -37.94
C ILE A 1070 7.82 3.99 -39.32
N ALA A 1071 7.48 5.20 -39.76
CA ALA A 1071 7.79 5.69 -41.10
C ALA A 1071 9.30 5.76 -41.36
N ILE A 1072 9.72 5.22 -42.50
CA ILE A 1072 11.08 5.34 -43.03
C ILE A 1072 11.01 6.19 -44.29
N THR A 1073 11.91 7.16 -44.40
CA THR A 1073 11.97 8.09 -45.53
C THR A 1073 13.30 8.00 -46.27
N ASP A 1074 13.29 8.41 -47.54
CA ASP A 1074 14.52 8.67 -48.30
C ASP A 1074 15.16 10.03 -47.92
N ASP A 1075 16.28 10.35 -48.56
CA ASP A 1075 17.01 11.63 -48.39
C ASP A 1075 16.16 12.86 -48.77
N GLN A 1076 15.10 12.67 -49.56
CA GLN A 1076 14.15 13.72 -49.94
C GLN A 1076 12.94 13.81 -48.99
N LYS A 1077 12.96 13.07 -47.87
CA LYS A 1077 11.88 12.96 -46.88
C LYS A 1077 10.56 12.40 -47.43
N LYS A 1078 10.63 11.60 -48.49
CA LYS A 1078 9.48 10.87 -49.06
C LYS A 1078 9.35 9.50 -48.41
N LEU A 1079 8.12 9.03 -48.19
CA LEU A 1079 7.87 7.75 -47.54
C LEU A 1079 8.30 6.57 -48.44
N ILE A 1080 9.23 5.74 -47.95
CA ILE A 1080 9.63 4.50 -48.64
C ILE A 1080 8.91 3.27 -48.08
N GLY A 1081 8.59 3.28 -46.79
CA GLY A 1081 8.01 2.14 -46.10
C GLY A 1081 8.00 2.34 -44.59
N PHE A 1082 7.82 1.24 -43.86
CA PHE A 1082 7.65 1.26 -42.42
C PHE A 1082 8.42 0.13 -41.75
N ASN A 1083 9.03 0.41 -40.60
CA ASN A 1083 9.32 -0.65 -39.63
C ASN A 1083 8.03 -0.97 -38.87
N VAL A 1084 7.61 -2.23 -38.93
CA VAL A 1084 6.36 -2.72 -38.34
C VAL A 1084 6.63 -3.25 -36.95
N THR A 1085 5.77 -2.90 -36.00
CA THR A 1085 5.77 -3.47 -34.65
C THR A 1085 4.47 -4.24 -34.39
N ALA A 1086 4.51 -5.27 -33.55
CA ALA A 1086 3.33 -6.05 -33.15
C ALA A 1086 3.38 -6.48 -31.69
N GLY A 1087 2.20 -6.69 -31.07
CA GLY A 1087 2.10 -7.25 -29.72
C GLY A 1087 1.92 -6.23 -28.58
N GLY A 1088 1.72 -4.95 -28.89
CA GLY A 1088 1.55 -3.92 -27.88
C GLY A 1088 0.17 -3.95 -27.21
N GLY A 1089 0.13 -3.69 -25.91
CA GLY A 1089 -1.10 -3.68 -25.12
C GLY A 1089 -0.89 -3.28 -23.66
N MET A 1090 -1.35 -2.10 -23.28
CA MET A 1090 -1.25 -1.56 -21.90
C MET A 1090 -2.43 -1.97 -21.00
N GLY A 1091 -3.20 -2.99 -21.37
CA GLY A 1091 -4.38 -3.44 -20.61
C GLY A 1091 -3.97 -4.26 -19.40
N VAL A 1092 -4.25 -3.74 -18.21
CA VAL A 1092 -4.02 -4.44 -16.94
C VAL A 1092 -5.31 -4.39 -16.14
N THR A 1093 -5.75 -5.54 -15.62
CA THR A 1093 -6.82 -5.59 -14.64
C THR A 1093 -6.19 -5.60 -13.26
N HIS A 1094 -6.51 -4.56 -12.47
CA HIS A 1094 -6.06 -4.49 -11.10
C HIS A 1094 -6.44 -5.77 -10.33
N SER A 1095 -5.48 -6.32 -9.60
CA SER A 1095 -5.58 -7.58 -8.83
C SER A 1095 -5.54 -8.88 -9.65
N ASN A 1096 -5.47 -8.85 -10.98
CA ASN A 1096 -5.29 -10.05 -11.80
C ASN A 1096 -3.85 -10.17 -12.33
N LYS A 1097 -3.03 -10.97 -11.63
CA LYS A 1097 -1.62 -11.23 -11.98
C LYS A 1097 -1.42 -11.89 -13.35
N LYS A 1098 -2.48 -12.46 -13.95
CA LYS A 1098 -2.42 -13.02 -15.31
C LYS A 1098 -2.39 -11.94 -16.40
N THR A 1099 -2.69 -10.67 -16.05
CA THR A 1099 -2.58 -9.52 -16.95
C THR A 1099 -1.40 -8.63 -16.63
N TYR A 1100 -0.66 -8.23 -17.65
CA TYR A 1100 0.48 -7.33 -17.55
C TYR A 1100 0.51 -6.39 -18.77
N PRO A 1101 1.09 -5.18 -18.65
CA PRO A 1101 1.28 -4.31 -19.79
C PRO A 1101 2.46 -4.83 -20.62
N ARG A 1102 2.29 -4.93 -21.95
CA ARG A 1102 3.33 -5.40 -22.87
C ARG A 1102 3.57 -4.37 -23.97
N THR A 1103 4.82 -4.06 -24.24
CA THR A 1103 5.23 -3.25 -25.40
C THR A 1103 5.26 -4.09 -26.66
N ALA A 1104 4.97 -3.49 -27.81
CA ALA A 1104 5.11 -4.17 -29.11
C ALA A 1104 6.59 -4.42 -29.41
N ASP A 1105 6.88 -5.48 -30.16
CA ASP A 1105 8.22 -5.77 -30.68
C ASP A 1105 8.31 -5.37 -32.14
N VAL A 1106 9.51 -5.00 -32.58
CA VAL A 1106 9.78 -4.69 -34.00
C VAL A 1106 9.89 -5.99 -34.78
N LEU A 1107 9.00 -6.20 -35.75
CA LEU A 1107 8.99 -7.37 -36.63
C LEU A 1107 9.96 -7.22 -37.81
N GLY A 1108 10.00 -6.04 -38.42
CA GLY A 1108 10.84 -5.80 -39.60
C GLY A 1108 10.28 -4.71 -40.51
N PHE A 1109 10.94 -4.51 -41.66
CA PHE A 1109 10.58 -3.50 -42.64
C PHE A 1109 9.53 -4.00 -43.64
N CYS A 1110 8.56 -3.16 -44.00
CA CYS A 1110 7.68 -3.39 -45.15
C CYS A 1110 7.59 -2.15 -46.06
N PRO A 1111 7.51 -2.33 -47.39
CA PRO A 1111 7.18 -1.25 -48.31
C PRO A 1111 5.82 -0.60 -48.02
N ALA A 1112 5.69 0.71 -48.32
CA ALA A 1112 4.49 1.48 -47.98
C ALA A 1112 3.20 0.97 -48.65
N ASP A 1113 3.30 0.32 -49.81
CA ASP A 1113 2.20 -0.32 -50.51
C ASP A 1113 1.76 -1.65 -49.87
N GLN A 1114 2.65 -2.33 -49.14
CA GLN A 1114 2.36 -3.62 -48.51
C GLN A 1114 1.80 -3.51 -47.08
N GLY A 1115 1.93 -2.35 -46.43
CA GLY A 1115 1.56 -2.17 -45.02
C GLY A 1115 0.12 -2.59 -44.66
N HIS A 1116 -0.84 -2.40 -45.58
CA HIS A 1116 -2.24 -2.83 -45.35
C HIS A 1116 -2.41 -4.36 -45.29
N LYS A 1117 -1.65 -5.11 -46.09
CA LYS A 1117 -1.65 -6.58 -46.07
C LYS A 1117 -0.99 -7.12 -44.80
N VAL A 1118 0.06 -6.44 -44.34
CA VAL A 1118 0.75 -6.80 -43.09
C VAL A 1118 -0.19 -6.63 -41.90
N ALA A 1119 -0.89 -5.49 -41.81
CA ALA A 1119 -1.86 -5.25 -40.76
C ALA A 1119 -3.03 -6.25 -40.79
N GLU A 1120 -3.52 -6.59 -41.99
CA GLU A 1120 -4.56 -7.62 -42.16
C GLU A 1120 -4.10 -8.97 -41.64
N ALA A 1121 -2.90 -9.43 -42.04
CA ALA A 1121 -2.35 -10.70 -41.60
C ALA A 1121 -2.24 -10.77 -40.07
N ILE A 1122 -1.71 -9.73 -39.42
CA ILE A 1122 -1.60 -9.68 -37.94
C ILE A 1122 -2.99 -9.70 -37.28
N MET A 1123 -3.96 -8.96 -37.83
CA MET A 1123 -5.33 -8.94 -37.32
C MET A 1123 -6.01 -10.31 -37.44
N LEU A 1124 -5.83 -11.01 -38.56
CA LEU A 1124 -6.37 -12.35 -38.78
C LEU A 1124 -5.73 -13.36 -37.82
N THR A 1125 -4.42 -13.28 -37.58
CA THR A 1125 -3.76 -14.11 -36.58
C THR A 1125 -4.36 -13.91 -35.18
N GLN A 1126 -4.63 -12.67 -34.78
CA GLN A 1126 -5.29 -12.38 -33.51
C GLN A 1126 -6.74 -12.89 -33.45
N ARG A 1127 -7.49 -12.79 -34.56
CA ARG A 1127 -8.86 -13.30 -34.64
C ARG A 1127 -8.91 -14.81 -34.41
N ASP A 1128 -7.99 -15.52 -35.06
CA ASP A 1128 -8.00 -16.98 -35.15
C ASP A 1128 -7.35 -17.66 -33.93
N ASN A 1129 -6.29 -17.04 -33.37
CA ASN A 1129 -5.51 -17.64 -32.28
C ASN A 1129 -5.64 -16.90 -30.94
N GLY A 1130 -6.23 -15.70 -30.91
CA GLY A 1130 -6.42 -14.98 -29.65
C GLY A 1130 -7.35 -15.74 -28.70
N ASN A 1131 -6.99 -15.79 -27.42
CA ASN A 1131 -7.79 -16.44 -26.37
C ASN A 1131 -9.21 -15.83 -26.33
N ARG A 1132 -10.24 -16.64 -26.03
CA ARG A 1132 -11.65 -16.22 -25.96
C ARG A 1132 -12.33 -16.60 -24.63
N ALA A 1133 -11.65 -17.39 -23.79
CA ALA A 1133 -12.17 -17.93 -22.53
C ALA A 1133 -12.01 -16.96 -21.35
N GLU A 1134 -10.98 -16.10 -21.37
CA GLU A 1134 -10.75 -15.08 -20.35
C GLU A 1134 -10.53 -13.72 -21.05
N TYR A 1135 -11.58 -12.88 -21.09
CA TYR A 1135 -11.56 -11.55 -21.76
C TYR A 1135 -10.41 -10.63 -21.31
N VAL A 1136 -9.83 -10.94 -20.16
CA VAL A 1136 -8.81 -10.17 -19.45
C VAL A 1136 -7.39 -10.57 -19.92
N ASN A 1137 -7.17 -11.81 -20.39
CA ASN A 1137 -5.84 -12.39 -20.68
C ASN A 1137 -5.45 -12.47 -22.17
N ASN A 1138 -6.15 -11.77 -23.05
CA ASN A 1138 -5.94 -11.90 -24.50
C ASN A 1138 -4.80 -11.01 -25.00
N GLN A 1139 -3.55 -11.40 -24.81
CA GLN A 1139 -2.43 -10.86 -25.61
C GLN A 1139 -2.27 -11.67 -26.90
N LEU A 1140 -1.73 -11.05 -27.95
CA LEU A 1140 -1.39 -11.72 -29.21
C LEU A 1140 -0.58 -12.98 -28.88
N CYS A 1141 -1.04 -14.15 -29.34
CA CYS A 1141 -0.16 -15.30 -29.48
C CYS A 1141 1.05 -14.85 -30.29
N ASN A 1142 2.25 -15.05 -29.75
CA ASN A 1142 3.50 -14.86 -30.49
C ASN A 1142 3.39 -15.57 -31.85
N PRO A 1143 3.75 -14.93 -32.97
CA PRO A 1143 4.05 -15.67 -34.20
C PRO A 1143 5.20 -16.66 -34.00
#